data_AF-A0A6A6RNG5-F1
#
_entry.id   AF-A0A6A6RNG5-F1
#
_cell.length_a   1.000
_cell.length_b   1.000
_cell.length_c   1.000
_cell.angle_alpha   90.00
_cell.angle_beta   90.00
_cell.angle_gamma   90.00
#
_symmetry.space_group_name_H-M   'P 1'
#
loop_
_entity.id
_entity.type
_entity.pdbx_description
1 polymer ?
#
loop_
_entity_poly.entity_id
_entity_poly.type
_entity_poly.pdbx_seq_one_letter_code
_entity_poly.pdbx_strand_id
1 'polypeptide(L)'
;MRLHPTSLLSSTLCALYSLNFYSASAIPLNFGNETLGLLDHHHVGARDDKVLLRLMPLGASITQGIETGLDEAKDEGYRRHLRDQLRYWGYEVNMVGSRSHGSFADNQHEGHPGYQLAAIDAISQNSYTLRKPNLVLINAGTNDCVQADDRNYTPLPGGTEFVEGTKDRLKSMIQNVFAASEGVVIIASTLINSQDATTNSYIETANAGYRELVLEMQSEGAKIEMADMNTGWITTDEHSDSTHPNDVAYEKMAAVWATAFKKVEANGWLVAPIDTGGSDDSNCYPTADGFRGPVQTQEGSGYSDDRYSHSSSLDDTLTYYGAAPRSLWNHFHFAQLVSLGGDEDRGKPLDERVRILDPEDRKLNNLPYMSFILNQGGGSFNTLEVAVTIVEDGTPECLSRGVRFGDINGDGLDDFLCIDLAGSLFVSLNRGGNPPTFEYIGSIRDDVYTQANVRLGDIDGDGRLDYCGLDDSGGLACWRNGGTGDAPIAKYGGYWQGMLLDGGGETFDDNAIALPATYAGVNLVDINGDGRDDWVYFYPDTSSFIYINQRGSKRDDGKGLHPHWSKASSAIGGWPDDDTVNTTMLLFGNIYGSGRADLIHVEQIGSNFDYRFNLHRNTGDGGRKLKGDGDHYCSMYGRGYDDYLWVWEGGMIDLFENVNPGNEGMWNDRGRILETAIGRKWIQFGDWDGDGFCDVLTVDRETGNVQLWRNGGVDESSGNPTFETAVTVVSGSLCPQTWNPNPEDLAVRFGDLDGDGRVDYICMDPDGRSRGWLNTASGVQAMSPNQIKVSVGFDRANHRWADVNGDGAVDFLWVDKHTGNVQCWINGGVKAALDSSMYWDEQGDIWMSGVERGANIHFPKLSTSARADYHWVHPQDGTAWTYFNEACGTGDGNAGGPDDGTISDPGLPTDPADDGDDDSGDTLCSRSDGVCPVPAAVLAAASSLWPGVDWDVTAESCLEPMFSDLVATHSRAVEMFRATAGETADTSSDTNLQTAFSTTGFNRYFVAHTGWLETEMWNAQSRKFASTLDWVRTLLYEMHLRYTLTSYPPFRHKELHQPAIPTRLRRSRTTA
;
A
#
# COMPACT_ATOMS: atom_id res chain seq x y z
N MET A 1 32.05 46.94 -27.02
CA MET A 1 32.91 46.46 -28.14
C MET A 1 32.03 45.56 -29.02
N ARG A 2 32.06 45.70 -30.35
CA ARG A 2 32.71 44.77 -31.32
C ARG A 2 32.52 43.27 -30.99
N LEU A 3 32.05 42.41 -31.89
CA LEU A 3 31.56 42.61 -33.28
C LEU A 3 30.58 41.49 -33.71
N HIS A 4 29.98 41.58 -34.90
CA HIS A 4 28.82 40.79 -35.36
C HIS A 4 29.16 39.64 -36.35
N PRO A 5 28.20 38.77 -36.72
CA PRO A 5 28.40 37.51 -37.46
C PRO A 5 28.04 37.59 -38.97
N THR A 6 27.97 36.42 -39.63
CA THR A 6 27.48 36.19 -41.01
C THR A 6 26.85 34.78 -41.10
N SER A 7 25.81 34.49 -41.91
CA SER A 7 24.91 35.33 -42.72
C SER A 7 23.81 34.51 -43.44
N LEU A 8 22.55 35.02 -43.48
CA LEU A 8 21.67 35.24 -44.69
C LEU A 8 21.42 34.08 -45.70
N LEU A 9 20.31 33.91 -46.46
CA LEU A 9 18.98 34.53 -46.71
C LEU A 9 18.22 33.58 -47.71
N SER A 10 16.94 33.65 -48.13
CA SER A 10 15.73 34.48 -47.88
C SER A 10 14.47 33.81 -48.50
N SER A 11 13.27 34.06 -47.94
CA SER A 11 11.93 34.18 -48.63
C SER A 11 11.37 33.02 -49.50
N THR A 12 10.06 32.73 -49.50
CA THR A 12 8.98 33.65 -49.97
C THR A 12 7.57 33.20 -49.51
N LEU A 13 6.64 34.14 -49.30
CA LEU A 13 5.20 33.91 -49.03
C LEU A 13 4.33 34.12 -50.29
N CYS A 14 3.20 33.41 -50.39
CA CYS A 14 1.96 33.92 -50.99
C CYS A 14 0.73 33.10 -50.51
N ALA A 15 -0.51 33.58 -50.75
CA ALA A 15 -1.73 33.03 -50.11
C ALA A 15 -3.02 33.19 -50.95
N LEU A 16 -4.14 32.71 -50.39
CA LEU A 16 -5.57 32.98 -50.68
C LEU A 16 -6.37 31.98 -51.59
N TYR A 17 -7.45 31.42 -51.00
CA TYR A 17 -8.80 31.10 -51.55
C TYR A 17 -8.93 30.19 -52.81
N SER A 18 -10.02 29.42 -53.03
CA SER A 18 -11.10 28.86 -52.19
C SER A 18 -12.05 27.99 -53.06
N LEU A 19 -12.73 26.96 -52.51
CA LEU A 19 -14.14 26.52 -52.78
C LEU A 19 -14.39 25.03 -52.47
N ASN A 20 -15.66 24.67 -52.25
CA ASN A 20 -16.15 23.36 -51.78
C ASN A 20 -16.77 22.51 -52.92
N PHE A 21 -16.83 21.17 -52.79
CA PHE A 21 -18.06 20.43 -52.41
C PHE A 21 -17.98 18.88 -52.52
N TYR A 22 -18.56 18.23 -51.49
CA TYR A 22 -19.18 16.89 -51.39
C TYR A 22 -19.18 15.86 -52.56
N SER A 23 -18.83 14.61 -52.16
CA SER A 23 -19.64 13.37 -52.28
C SER A 23 -19.56 12.41 -53.49
N ALA A 24 -20.00 11.18 -53.16
CA ALA A 24 -20.50 10.08 -53.99
C ALA A 24 -19.50 9.03 -54.52
N SER A 25 -19.79 7.77 -54.17
CA SER A 25 -19.09 6.54 -54.50
C SER A 25 -19.56 5.92 -55.82
N ALA A 26 -18.70 5.10 -56.45
CA ALA A 26 -19.10 4.11 -57.45
C ALA A 26 -18.07 2.96 -57.56
N ILE A 27 -18.56 1.74 -57.75
CA ILE A 27 -17.77 0.51 -58.00
C ILE A 27 -17.67 0.27 -59.52
N PRO A 28 -16.57 -0.32 -60.02
CA PRO A 28 -16.73 -1.35 -61.05
C PRO A 28 -15.88 -2.61 -60.81
N LEU A 29 -16.51 -3.78 -60.94
CA LEU A 29 -15.86 -5.09 -61.07
C LEU A 29 -15.37 -5.31 -62.52
N ASN A 30 -14.34 -6.14 -62.72
CA ASN A 30 -14.24 -6.97 -63.93
C ASN A 30 -13.40 -8.25 -63.72
N PHE A 31 -13.60 -9.26 -64.58
CA PHE A 31 -13.00 -10.61 -64.50
C PHE A 31 -12.02 -10.87 -65.68
N GLY A 32 -11.13 -11.89 -65.54
CA GLY A 32 -10.75 -12.74 -66.69
C GLY A 32 -9.29 -13.20 -66.88
N ASN A 33 -8.96 -14.39 -66.37
CA ASN A 33 -7.99 -15.41 -66.80
C ASN A 33 -6.60 -15.12 -67.44
N GLU A 34 -5.58 -15.71 -66.78
CA GLU A 34 -4.55 -16.65 -67.29
C GLU A 34 -3.58 -16.29 -68.44
N THR A 35 -2.28 -16.39 -68.14
CA THR A 35 -1.37 -17.35 -68.84
C THR A 35 -0.11 -17.62 -67.99
N LEU A 36 0.56 -18.77 -68.20
CA LEU A 36 1.64 -19.25 -67.32
C LEU A 36 3.03 -18.62 -67.57
N GLY A 37 3.79 -18.47 -66.48
CA GLY A 37 5.26 -18.38 -66.45
C GLY A 37 5.80 -19.24 -65.29
N LEU A 38 6.98 -19.84 -65.43
CA LEU A 38 7.49 -20.86 -64.51
C LEU A 38 8.61 -20.33 -63.60
N LEU A 39 8.62 -20.80 -62.35
CA LEU A 39 9.73 -20.77 -61.36
C LEU A 39 10.24 -19.38 -60.90
N ASP A 40 9.94 -19.04 -59.64
CA ASP A 40 10.98 -19.08 -58.61
C ASP A 40 10.38 -19.54 -57.26
N HIS A 41 11.20 -20.10 -56.35
CA HIS A 41 10.76 -20.64 -55.07
C HIS A 41 11.13 -19.70 -53.91
N HIS A 42 10.21 -18.85 -53.50
CA HIS A 42 10.23 -18.22 -52.17
C HIS A 42 8.86 -18.39 -51.52
N HIS A 43 8.83 -19.05 -50.36
CA HIS A 43 7.60 -19.27 -49.60
C HIS A 43 7.18 -17.98 -48.88
N VAL A 44 6.33 -17.19 -49.54
CA VAL A 44 5.42 -16.28 -48.83
C VAL A 44 4.23 -17.13 -48.36
N GLY A 45 4.43 -17.79 -47.22
CA GLY A 45 3.39 -18.56 -46.52
C GLY A 45 2.45 -17.63 -45.73
N ALA A 46 1.22 -18.08 -45.53
CA ALA A 46 0.12 -17.31 -44.94
C ALA A 46 0.48 -16.56 -43.64
N ARG A 47 0.04 -15.29 -43.56
CA ARG A 47 -0.04 -14.50 -42.32
C ARG A 47 -1.41 -14.58 -41.64
N ASP A 48 -2.34 -15.35 -42.21
CA ASP A 48 -3.78 -15.29 -41.90
C ASP A 48 -4.24 -16.29 -40.81
N ASP A 49 -3.39 -17.23 -40.37
CA ASP A 49 -3.77 -18.38 -39.54
C ASP A 49 -3.13 -18.41 -38.12
N LYS A 50 -2.36 -17.39 -37.72
CA LYS A 50 -1.70 -17.32 -36.39
C LYS A 50 -2.51 -16.48 -35.39
N VAL A 51 -2.63 -16.97 -34.15
CA VAL A 51 -3.19 -16.19 -33.03
C VAL A 51 -2.15 -15.22 -32.47
N LEU A 52 -2.60 -14.08 -31.94
CA LEU A 52 -1.77 -13.17 -31.12
C LEU A 52 -1.29 -13.91 -29.87
N LEU A 53 -0.01 -13.75 -29.52
CA LEU A 53 0.54 -14.18 -28.23
C LEU A 53 0.58 -12.99 -27.26
N ARG A 54 -0.34 -12.95 -26.30
CA ARG A 54 -0.22 -12.12 -25.10
C ARG A 54 0.59 -12.91 -24.07
N LEU A 55 1.89 -12.65 -24.09
CA LEU A 55 2.95 -13.44 -23.45
C LEU A 55 3.31 -12.86 -22.08
N MET A 56 3.22 -13.64 -21.02
CA MET A 56 3.70 -13.24 -19.69
C MET A 56 4.97 -14.03 -19.29
N PRO A 57 6.16 -13.42 -19.32
CA PRO A 57 7.34 -13.95 -18.64
C PRO A 57 7.17 -13.78 -17.13
N LEU A 58 6.98 -14.87 -16.38
CA LEU A 58 6.71 -14.91 -14.94
C LEU A 58 7.90 -15.52 -14.18
N GLY A 59 8.35 -14.89 -13.09
CA GLY A 59 9.44 -15.42 -12.27
C GLY A 59 10.19 -14.40 -11.44
N ALA A 60 11.51 -14.58 -11.36
CA ALA A 60 12.42 -13.79 -10.51
C ALA A 60 13.36 -12.87 -11.32
N SER A 61 14.55 -12.58 -10.79
CA SER A 61 15.59 -11.78 -11.45
C SER A 61 16.07 -12.33 -12.80
N ILE A 62 16.07 -13.67 -12.97
CA ILE A 62 16.37 -14.32 -14.25
C ILE A 62 15.27 -14.02 -15.30
N THR A 63 14.02 -13.81 -14.86
CA THR A 63 12.91 -13.37 -15.72
C THR A 63 12.94 -11.86 -15.97
N GLN A 64 13.41 -11.04 -15.02
CA GLN A 64 13.78 -9.64 -15.34
C GLN A 64 14.85 -9.62 -16.43
N GLY A 65 15.88 -10.45 -16.30
CA GLY A 65 17.01 -10.51 -17.22
C GLY A 65 18.30 -9.92 -16.67
N ILE A 66 18.42 -9.84 -15.34
CA ILE A 66 19.61 -9.29 -14.65
C ILE A 66 20.89 -9.98 -15.15
N GLU A 67 21.87 -9.19 -15.58
CA GLU A 67 23.26 -9.64 -15.78
C GLU A 67 24.21 -8.78 -14.93
N THR A 68 24.97 -9.42 -14.03
CA THR A 68 25.81 -8.70 -13.06
C THR A 68 26.95 -7.95 -13.75
N GLY A 69 26.87 -6.61 -13.71
CA GLY A 69 27.82 -5.69 -14.35
C GLY A 69 27.25 -4.90 -15.53
N LEU A 70 26.01 -5.16 -15.93
CA LEU A 70 25.25 -4.30 -16.85
C LEU A 70 24.52 -3.15 -16.12
N ASP A 71 23.73 -2.43 -16.89
CA ASP A 71 22.87 -1.32 -16.49
C ASP A 71 21.43 -1.87 -16.60
N GLU A 72 20.57 -1.67 -15.61
CA GLU A 72 19.22 -2.26 -15.55
C GLU A 72 18.34 -1.89 -16.77
N ALA A 73 18.65 -0.77 -17.44
CA ALA A 73 18.08 -0.42 -18.75
C ALA A 73 18.44 -1.41 -19.88
N LYS A 74 19.22 -2.47 -19.60
CA LYS A 74 19.67 -3.54 -20.50
C LYS A 74 19.39 -4.94 -19.95
N ASP A 75 18.62 -5.07 -18.88
CA ASP A 75 18.17 -6.37 -18.37
C ASP A 75 17.11 -6.97 -19.32
N GLU A 76 17.57 -7.52 -20.43
CA GLU A 76 16.74 -8.06 -21.50
C GLU A 76 16.46 -9.56 -21.31
N GLY A 77 17.43 -10.27 -20.75
CA GLY A 77 17.37 -11.70 -20.48
C GLY A 77 17.02 -12.54 -21.71
N TYR A 78 16.43 -13.71 -21.48
CA TYR A 78 15.93 -14.57 -22.55
C TYR A 78 14.74 -13.94 -23.33
N ARG A 79 14.11 -12.90 -22.78
CA ARG A 79 12.80 -12.41 -23.24
C ARG A 79 12.88 -11.87 -24.66
N ARG A 80 13.84 -10.99 -24.92
CA ARG A 80 14.07 -10.40 -26.25
C ARG A 80 14.39 -11.46 -27.31
N HIS A 81 15.36 -12.33 -27.02
CA HIS A 81 15.77 -13.41 -27.94
C HIS A 81 14.61 -14.33 -28.33
N LEU A 82 13.75 -14.69 -27.36
CA LEU A 82 12.55 -15.48 -27.61
C LEU A 82 11.49 -14.68 -28.39
N ARG A 83 11.31 -13.39 -28.10
CA ARG A 83 10.41 -12.50 -28.83
C ARG A 83 10.75 -12.45 -30.31
N ASP A 84 12.01 -12.15 -30.62
CA ASP A 84 12.50 -12.04 -32.00
C ASP A 84 12.32 -13.37 -32.75
N GLN A 85 12.49 -14.51 -32.07
CA GLN A 85 12.24 -15.83 -32.65
C GLN A 85 10.77 -16.08 -32.99
N LEU A 86 9.84 -15.73 -32.08
CA LEU A 86 8.40 -15.86 -32.28
C LEU A 86 7.87 -14.91 -33.36
N ARG A 87 8.36 -13.66 -33.39
CA ARG A 87 8.07 -12.68 -34.46
C ARG A 87 8.58 -13.19 -35.81
N TYR A 88 9.78 -13.78 -35.85
CA TYR A 88 10.34 -14.39 -37.07
C TYR A 88 9.51 -15.58 -37.57
N TRP A 89 8.96 -16.40 -36.67
CA TRP A 89 8.00 -17.47 -37.01
C TRP A 89 6.60 -16.95 -37.39
N GLY A 90 6.39 -15.63 -37.42
CA GLY A 90 5.19 -14.99 -37.94
C GLY A 90 4.05 -14.83 -36.93
N TYR A 91 4.28 -15.10 -35.64
CA TYR A 91 3.34 -14.74 -34.59
C TYR A 91 3.40 -13.23 -34.33
N GLU A 92 2.25 -12.58 -34.16
CA GLU A 92 2.20 -11.32 -33.43
C GLU A 92 2.40 -11.62 -31.95
N VAL A 93 3.24 -10.83 -31.28
CA VAL A 93 3.65 -11.01 -29.88
C VAL A 93 3.48 -9.67 -29.16
N ASN A 94 3.01 -9.73 -27.92
CA ASN A 94 2.75 -8.62 -27.01
C ASN A 94 3.14 -9.15 -25.63
N MET A 95 4.18 -8.58 -25.02
CA MET A 95 4.59 -8.94 -23.66
C MET A 95 3.75 -8.22 -22.63
N VAL A 96 3.38 -8.93 -21.56
CA VAL A 96 2.59 -8.35 -20.47
C VAL A 96 3.15 -8.70 -19.10
N GLY A 97 3.20 -7.69 -18.24
CA GLY A 97 3.51 -7.81 -16.82
C GLY A 97 3.50 -6.44 -16.13
N SER A 98 3.69 -6.41 -14.81
CA SER A 98 3.75 -5.21 -13.98
C SER A 98 5.05 -4.40 -14.17
N ARG A 99 6.12 -5.04 -14.66
CA ARG A 99 7.47 -4.46 -14.76
C ARG A 99 7.94 -4.37 -16.22
N SER A 100 8.93 -3.52 -16.50
CA SER A 100 9.49 -3.27 -17.84
C SER A 100 10.98 -2.94 -17.71
N HIS A 101 11.84 -3.77 -18.30
CA HIS A 101 13.31 -3.65 -18.24
C HIS A 101 13.94 -4.17 -19.54
N GLY A 102 15.16 -3.70 -19.85
CA GLY A 102 15.87 -4.01 -21.09
C GLY A 102 15.58 -3.03 -22.23
N SER A 103 16.46 -2.95 -23.25
CA SER A 103 16.48 -1.85 -24.24
C SER A 103 15.69 -2.09 -25.53
N PHE A 104 14.68 -2.97 -25.48
CA PHE A 104 13.76 -3.30 -26.57
C PHE A 104 12.35 -2.73 -26.30
N ALA A 105 11.50 -2.63 -27.33
CA ALA A 105 10.28 -1.83 -27.27
C ALA A 105 9.08 -2.49 -26.56
N ASP A 106 8.99 -3.82 -26.60
CA ASP A 106 7.92 -4.65 -26.05
C ASP A 106 8.52 -5.56 -24.97
N ASN A 107 8.93 -4.91 -23.87
CA ASN A 107 9.86 -5.40 -22.85
C ASN A 107 9.23 -5.64 -21.46
N GLN A 108 7.92 -5.77 -21.41
CA GLN A 108 7.16 -6.02 -20.18
C GLN A 108 7.44 -7.43 -19.64
N HIS A 109 7.33 -7.60 -18.31
CA HIS A 109 7.48 -8.90 -17.65
C HIS A 109 6.94 -8.89 -16.21
N GLU A 110 6.76 -10.09 -15.65
CA GLU A 110 6.37 -10.36 -14.27
C GLU A 110 7.53 -11.02 -13.52
N GLY A 111 8.69 -10.35 -13.52
CA GLY A 111 9.94 -10.86 -12.95
C GLY A 111 10.35 -10.07 -11.70
N HIS A 112 10.37 -10.72 -10.55
CA HIS A 112 10.51 -10.10 -9.23
C HIS A 112 11.81 -10.54 -8.51
N PRO A 113 12.89 -9.73 -8.54
CA PRO A 113 14.21 -10.08 -7.99
C PRO A 113 14.21 -10.47 -6.51
N GLY A 114 14.88 -11.59 -6.19
CA GLY A 114 15.04 -12.08 -4.81
C GLY A 114 13.80 -12.73 -4.17
N TYR A 115 12.63 -12.73 -4.82
CA TYR A 115 11.40 -13.31 -4.27
C TYR A 115 11.36 -14.84 -4.44
N GLN A 116 10.85 -15.54 -3.43
CA GLN A 116 10.53 -16.97 -3.50
C GLN A 116 9.22 -17.22 -4.25
N LEU A 117 8.97 -18.46 -4.69
CA LEU A 117 7.76 -18.87 -5.42
C LEU A 117 6.45 -18.31 -4.84
N ALA A 118 6.25 -18.39 -3.53
CA ALA A 118 5.02 -17.94 -2.89
C ALA A 118 4.84 -16.41 -2.94
N ALA A 119 5.93 -15.65 -2.79
CA ALA A 119 5.90 -14.19 -2.90
C ALA A 119 5.70 -13.74 -4.35
N ILE A 120 6.26 -14.47 -5.33
CA ILE A 120 6.00 -14.24 -6.76
C ILE A 120 4.52 -14.54 -7.07
N ASP A 121 3.95 -15.63 -6.55
CA ASP A 121 2.54 -15.99 -6.75
C ASP A 121 1.61 -14.90 -6.22
N ALA A 122 1.85 -14.42 -4.98
CA ALA A 122 1.11 -13.32 -4.36
C ALA A 122 1.12 -12.04 -5.20
N ILE A 123 2.30 -11.42 -5.41
CA ILE A 123 2.40 -10.12 -6.11
C ILE A 123 1.92 -10.17 -7.57
N SER A 124 1.95 -11.35 -8.20
CA SER A 124 1.56 -11.51 -9.60
C SER A 124 0.06 -11.73 -9.82
N GLN A 125 -0.73 -11.97 -8.76
CA GLN A 125 -2.16 -12.31 -8.88
C GLN A 125 -2.95 -11.29 -9.69
N ASN A 126 -2.82 -10.00 -9.36
CA ASN A 126 -3.52 -8.95 -10.08
C ASN A 126 -2.92 -8.73 -11.48
N SER A 127 -1.64 -9.00 -11.69
CA SER A 127 -1.02 -8.97 -13.02
C SER A 127 -1.66 -9.97 -13.98
N TYR A 128 -1.69 -11.27 -13.66
CA TYR A 128 -2.33 -12.26 -14.57
C TYR A 128 -3.87 -12.17 -14.57
N THR A 129 -4.49 -11.71 -13.48
CA THR A 129 -5.93 -11.50 -13.40
C THR A 129 -6.43 -10.33 -14.25
N LEU A 130 -5.70 -9.21 -14.33
CA LEU A 130 -6.07 -8.05 -15.16
C LEU A 130 -5.64 -8.23 -16.62
N ARG A 131 -4.46 -8.80 -16.87
CA ARG A 131 -3.89 -8.92 -18.24
C ARG A 131 -4.47 -10.06 -19.05
N LYS A 132 -4.98 -11.12 -18.42
CA LYS A 132 -5.47 -12.33 -19.12
C LYS A 132 -4.51 -12.84 -20.21
N PRO A 133 -3.25 -13.20 -19.88
CA PRO A 133 -2.31 -13.75 -20.85
C PRO A 133 -2.85 -15.08 -21.40
N ASN A 134 -2.59 -15.37 -22.68
CA ASN A 134 -2.89 -16.68 -23.29
C ASN A 134 -1.68 -17.62 -23.32
N LEU A 135 -0.47 -17.09 -23.06
CA LEU A 135 0.75 -17.86 -22.88
C LEU A 135 1.57 -17.31 -21.70
N VAL A 136 1.94 -18.17 -20.75
CA VAL A 136 2.76 -17.80 -19.58
C VAL A 136 4.02 -18.67 -19.56
N LEU A 137 5.18 -18.06 -19.33
CA LEU A 137 6.47 -18.73 -19.20
C LEU A 137 6.94 -18.62 -17.75
N ILE A 138 7.10 -19.74 -17.03
CA ILE A 138 7.43 -19.71 -15.60
C ILE A 138 8.88 -20.14 -15.35
N ASN A 139 9.71 -19.23 -14.83
CA ASN A 139 11.05 -19.49 -14.29
C ASN A 139 11.15 -18.95 -12.85
N ALA A 140 10.70 -19.75 -11.89
CA ALA A 140 10.56 -19.36 -10.49
C ALA A 140 11.02 -20.50 -9.57
N GLY A 141 11.71 -20.17 -8.48
CA GLY A 141 12.25 -21.14 -7.50
C GLY A 141 13.76 -21.05 -7.24
N THR A 142 14.52 -20.31 -8.04
CA THR A 142 15.98 -20.12 -7.79
C THR A 142 16.24 -19.50 -6.42
N ASN A 143 15.40 -18.53 -6.00
CA ASN A 143 15.51 -17.92 -4.67
C ASN A 143 15.16 -18.90 -3.54
N ASP A 144 14.14 -19.75 -3.71
CA ASP A 144 13.86 -20.84 -2.75
C ASP A 144 15.08 -21.76 -2.54
N CYS A 145 15.89 -21.97 -3.60
CA CYS A 145 17.10 -22.78 -3.54
C CYS A 145 18.30 -22.02 -2.94
N VAL A 146 18.52 -20.76 -3.33
CA VAL A 146 19.58 -19.88 -2.80
C VAL A 146 19.39 -19.60 -1.31
N GLN A 147 18.13 -19.45 -0.87
CA GLN A 147 17.77 -19.03 0.48
C GLN A 147 17.47 -20.21 1.41
N ALA A 148 17.43 -21.46 0.91
CA ALA A 148 16.91 -22.64 1.62
C ALA A 148 17.45 -22.85 3.05
N ASP A 149 18.73 -22.56 3.27
CA ASP A 149 19.39 -22.70 4.57
C ASP A 149 19.33 -21.43 5.45
N ASP A 150 18.98 -20.28 4.86
CA ASP A 150 18.89 -19.01 5.58
C ASP A 150 17.57 -18.91 6.37
N ARG A 151 17.71 -18.92 7.69
CA ARG A 151 16.60 -18.87 8.65
C ARG A 151 15.92 -17.50 8.74
N ASN A 152 16.42 -16.50 8.01
CA ASN A 152 15.75 -15.22 7.76
C ASN A 152 14.66 -15.32 6.65
N TYR A 153 14.79 -16.29 5.74
CA TYR A 153 13.96 -16.42 4.54
C TYR A 153 13.12 -17.70 4.52
N THR A 154 13.48 -18.71 5.31
CA THR A 154 12.91 -20.05 5.20
C THR A 154 12.29 -20.55 6.52
N PRO A 155 11.01 -20.96 6.53
CA PRO A 155 10.35 -21.58 7.67
C PRO A 155 11.09 -22.81 8.22
N LEU A 156 10.81 -23.22 9.46
CA LEU A 156 11.32 -24.50 9.97
C LEU A 156 10.43 -25.66 9.50
N PRO A 157 10.96 -26.72 8.84
CA PRO A 157 12.38 -27.00 8.59
C PRO A 157 12.91 -26.60 7.19
N GLY A 158 13.69 -25.52 7.12
CA GLY A 158 14.51 -25.16 5.96
C GLY A 158 15.68 -26.10 5.68
N GLY A 159 16.22 -26.02 4.46
CA GLY A 159 17.09 -26.99 3.81
C GLY A 159 16.32 -27.76 2.74
N THR A 160 16.72 -29.01 2.47
CA THR A 160 16.10 -29.85 1.42
C THR A 160 14.58 -29.99 1.58
N GLU A 161 14.07 -30.14 2.80
CA GLU A 161 12.63 -30.35 3.08
C GLU A 161 11.77 -29.14 2.67
N PHE A 162 12.29 -27.91 2.77
CA PHE A 162 11.64 -26.71 2.24
C PHE A 162 11.69 -26.62 0.71
N VAL A 163 12.78 -27.11 0.11
CA VAL A 163 13.01 -27.12 -1.35
C VAL A 163 12.17 -28.20 -2.03
N GLU A 164 11.93 -29.34 -1.40
CA GLU A 164 10.94 -30.34 -1.85
C GLU A 164 9.55 -29.70 -1.99
N GLY A 165 9.16 -28.84 -1.04
CA GLY A 165 7.93 -28.05 -1.10
C GLY A 165 7.86 -27.01 -2.23
N THR A 166 8.92 -26.78 -3.02
CA THR A 166 8.82 -25.92 -4.22
C THR A 166 7.85 -26.49 -5.25
N LYS A 167 7.67 -27.82 -5.31
CA LYS A 167 6.68 -28.47 -6.17
C LYS A 167 5.28 -27.96 -5.89
N ASP A 168 4.89 -27.92 -4.62
CA ASP A 168 3.54 -27.50 -4.20
C ASP A 168 3.35 -25.97 -4.37
N ARG A 169 4.38 -25.17 -4.10
CA ARG A 169 4.34 -23.71 -4.35
C ARG A 169 4.22 -23.37 -5.84
N LEU A 170 4.92 -24.10 -6.71
CA LEU A 170 4.76 -23.97 -8.16
C LEU A 170 3.38 -24.49 -8.63
N LYS A 171 2.84 -25.56 -8.01
CA LYS A 171 1.49 -26.05 -8.30
C LYS A 171 0.42 -25.01 -7.96
N SER A 172 0.54 -24.30 -6.84
CA SER A 172 -0.31 -23.14 -6.48
C SER A 172 -0.33 -22.09 -7.59
N MET A 173 0.85 -21.56 -7.94
CA MET A 173 0.99 -20.53 -8.97
C MET A 173 0.39 -20.94 -10.32
N ILE A 174 0.66 -22.17 -10.76
CA ILE A 174 0.11 -22.72 -12.00
C ILE A 174 -1.43 -22.81 -11.94
N GLN A 175 -1.99 -23.23 -10.79
CA GLN A 175 -3.44 -23.31 -10.59
C GLN A 175 -4.09 -21.92 -10.54
N ASN A 176 -3.45 -20.93 -9.93
CA ASN A 176 -3.94 -19.55 -9.89
C ASN A 176 -3.94 -18.91 -11.29
N VAL A 177 -2.88 -19.11 -12.08
CA VAL A 177 -2.82 -18.67 -13.49
C VAL A 177 -3.93 -19.31 -14.33
N PHE A 178 -4.17 -20.62 -14.20
CA PHE A 178 -5.27 -21.30 -14.90
C PHE A 178 -6.66 -20.84 -14.43
N ALA A 179 -6.83 -20.47 -13.16
CA ALA A 179 -8.08 -19.91 -12.64
C ALA A 179 -8.32 -18.47 -13.11
N ALA A 180 -7.26 -17.68 -13.29
CA ALA A 180 -7.32 -16.29 -13.66
C ALA A 180 -7.55 -16.04 -15.16
N SER A 181 -7.02 -16.89 -16.05
CA SER A 181 -7.07 -16.68 -17.52
C SER A 181 -7.62 -17.91 -18.25
N GLU A 182 -8.87 -17.84 -18.73
CA GLU A 182 -9.50 -18.95 -19.44
C GLU A 182 -8.77 -19.28 -20.75
N GLY A 183 -8.44 -20.56 -20.93
CA GLY A 183 -7.83 -21.08 -22.16
C GLY A 183 -6.30 -20.94 -22.26
N VAL A 184 -5.66 -20.27 -21.30
CA VAL A 184 -4.20 -20.07 -21.19
C VAL A 184 -3.39 -21.35 -21.36
N VAL A 185 -2.20 -21.22 -21.96
CA VAL A 185 -1.16 -22.25 -21.99
C VAL A 185 -0.01 -21.82 -21.10
N ILE A 186 0.57 -22.77 -20.36
CA ILE A 186 1.74 -22.53 -19.51
C ILE A 186 2.92 -23.32 -20.08
N ILE A 187 4.09 -22.70 -20.17
CA ILE A 187 5.36 -23.43 -20.29
C ILE A 187 6.11 -23.20 -18.99
N ALA A 188 6.28 -24.26 -18.20
CA ALA A 188 7.10 -24.22 -17.00
C ALA A 188 8.53 -24.62 -17.35
N SER A 189 9.52 -24.00 -16.71
CA SER A 189 10.93 -24.36 -16.90
C SER A 189 11.52 -25.02 -15.66
N THR A 190 12.50 -25.89 -15.87
CA THR A 190 13.47 -26.23 -14.81
C THR A 190 14.37 -25.01 -14.55
N LEU A 191 14.76 -24.80 -13.31
CA LEU A 191 15.80 -23.87 -12.94
C LEU A 191 17.12 -24.23 -13.63
N ILE A 192 17.87 -23.23 -14.10
CA ILE A 192 19.26 -23.40 -14.53
C ILE A 192 20.15 -23.87 -13.36
N ASN A 193 21.38 -24.30 -13.66
CA ASN A 193 22.39 -24.63 -12.65
C ASN A 193 22.87 -23.38 -11.88
N SER A 194 23.65 -23.59 -10.82
CA SER A 194 24.30 -22.51 -10.04
C SER A 194 25.81 -22.78 -9.90
N GLN A 195 26.62 -21.72 -9.78
CA GLN A 195 28.03 -21.87 -9.44
C GLN A 195 28.26 -22.28 -7.98
N ASP A 196 27.28 -22.06 -7.08
CA ASP A 196 27.34 -22.59 -5.72
C ASP A 196 26.84 -24.04 -5.67
N ALA A 197 27.68 -24.94 -5.18
CA ALA A 197 27.39 -26.38 -5.17
C ALA A 197 26.24 -26.76 -4.22
N THR A 198 25.97 -25.97 -3.18
CA THR A 198 24.87 -26.21 -2.23
C THR A 198 23.55 -25.86 -2.90
N THR A 199 23.47 -24.64 -3.43
CA THR A 199 22.36 -24.10 -4.23
C THR A 199 22.07 -25.01 -5.42
N ASN A 200 23.09 -25.50 -6.13
CA ASN A 200 22.91 -26.42 -7.24
C ASN A 200 22.28 -27.76 -6.82
N SER A 201 22.59 -28.29 -5.63
CA SER A 201 21.94 -29.51 -5.10
C SER A 201 20.46 -29.30 -4.72
N TYR A 202 20.11 -28.09 -4.30
CA TYR A 202 18.71 -27.69 -4.10
C TYR A 202 17.97 -27.51 -5.43
N ILE A 203 18.62 -26.89 -6.41
CA ILE A 203 18.14 -26.78 -7.79
C ILE A 203 17.88 -28.17 -8.40
N GLU A 204 18.77 -29.13 -8.23
CA GLU A 204 18.56 -30.53 -8.67
C GLU A 204 17.34 -31.18 -7.99
N THR A 205 17.09 -30.84 -6.72
CA THR A 205 15.92 -31.32 -5.95
C THR A 205 14.62 -30.70 -6.48
N ALA A 206 14.56 -29.37 -6.61
CA ALA A 206 13.40 -28.66 -7.16
C ALA A 206 13.08 -29.12 -8.60
N ASN A 207 14.11 -29.24 -9.45
CA ASN A 207 13.99 -29.67 -10.83
C ASN A 207 13.56 -31.14 -11.00
N ALA A 208 13.68 -31.98 -9.97
CA ALA A 208 13.06 -33.30 -9.97
C ALA A 208 11.55 -33.17 -9.75
N GLY A 209 11.13 -32.38 -8.76
CA GLY A 209 9.72 -32.09 -8.48
C GLY A 209 9.00 -31.39 -9.63
N TYR A 210 9.65 -30.45 -10.32
CA TYR A 210 9.03 -29.71 -11.45
C TYR A 210 8.77 -30.62 -12.66
N ARG A 211 9.69 -31.54 -12.97
CA ARG A 211 9.50 -32.53 -14.04
C ARG A 211 8.38 -33.50 -13.70
N GLU A 212 8.26 -33.93 -12.44
CA GLU A 212 7.10 -34.72 -12.00
C GLU A 212 5.79 -33.93 -12.10
N LEU A 213 5.78 -32.66 -11.66
CA LEU A 213 4.60 -31.79 -11.66
C LEU A 213 4.02 -31.56 -13.06
N VAL A 214 4.86 -31.27 -14.07
CA VAL A 214 4.37 -31.04 -15.43
C VAL A 214 3.76 -32.33 -16.00
N LEU A 215 4.39 -33.49 -15.79
CA LEU A 215 3.84 -34.78 -16.22
C LEU A 215 2.53 -35.14 -15.48
N GLU A 216 2.45 -34.85 -14.18
CA GLU A 216 1.25 -35.01 -13.35
C GLU A 216 0.10 -34.17 -13.93
N MET A 217 0.32 -32.87 -14.15
CA MET A 217 -0.72 -31.96 -14.65
C MET A 217 -1.07 -32.19 -16.12
N GLN A 218 -0.13 -32.59 -16.97
CA GLN A 218 -0.43 -33.09 -18.33
C GLN A 218 -1.35 -34.32 -18.28
N SER A 219 -1.13 -35.25 -17.34
CA SER A 219 -1.99 -36.43 -17.18
C SER A 219 -3.40 -36.10 -16.65
N GLU A 220 -3.54 -34.98 -15.92
CA GLU A 220 -4.83 -34.40 -15.50
C GLU A 220 -5.51 -33.61 -16.64
N GLY A 221 -4.83 -33.39 -17.78
CA GLY A 221 -5.35 -32.71 -18.96
C GLY A 221 -5.08 -31.21 -19.02
N ALA A 222 -4.18 -30.68 -18.19
CA ALA A 222 -3.77 -29.27 -18.22
C ALA A 222 -2.93 -28.94 -19.47
N LYS A 223 -3.13 -27.73 -20.03
CA LYS A 223 -2.32 -27.19 -21.13
C LYS A 223 -0.98 -26.67 -20.61
N ILE A 224 -0.07 -27.59 -20.26
CA ILE A 224 1.25 -27.26 -19.73
C ILE A 224 2.35 -28.06 -20.43
N GLU A 225 3.49 -27.44 -20.72
CA GLU A 225 4.69 -28.06 -21.34
C GLU A 225 5.96 -27.73 -20.54
N MET A 226 7.02 -28.56 -20.67
CA MET A 226 8.28 -28.40 -19.96
C MET A 226 9.40 -27.84 -20.86
N ALA A 227 9.98 -26.71 -20.45
CA ALA A 227 11.25 -26.19 -20.93
C ALA A 227 12.40 -26.68 -20.02
N ASP A 228 12.96 -27.86 -20.33
CA ASP A 228 14.06 -28.46 -19.56
C ASP A 228 15.41 -27.80 -19.88
N MET A 229 15.71 -26.71 -19.19
CA MET A 229 16.98 -25.99 -19.24
C MET A 229 18.10 -26.73 -18.48
N ASN A 230 17.76 -27.69 -17.61
CA ASN A 230 18.66 -28.36 -16.69
C ASN A 230 19.17 -29.70 -17.25
N THR A 231 19.51 -29.69 -18.54
CA THR A 231 20.10 -30.80 -19.31
C THR A 231 21.62 -30.86 -19.25
N GLY A 232 22.26 -29.81 -18.73
CA GLY A 232 23.72 -29.61 -18.76
C GLY A 232 24.22 -28.89 -20.02
N TRP A 233 23.33 -28.41 -20.90
CA TRP A 233 23.69 -27.59 -22.05
C TRP A 233 24.03 -26.15 -21.69
N ILE A 234 23.30 -25.58 -20.71
CA ILE A 234 23.68 -24.35 -20.00
C ILE A 234 24.67 -24.73 -18.90
N THR A 235 25.81 -24.05 -18.82
CA THR A 235 26.92 -24.41 -17.94
C THR A 235 27.21 -23.34 -16.89
N THR A 236 27.85 -23.74 -15.78
CA THR A 236 28.22 -22.84 -14.69
C THR A 236 29.16 -21.70 -15.13
N ASP A 237 29.94 -21.92 -16.19
CA ASP A 237 30.87 -20.95 -16.76
C ASP A 237 30.15 -19.87 -17.59
N GLU A 238 28.85 -20.04 -17.87
CA GLU A 238 28.01 -19.14 -18.68
C GLU A 238 27.09 -18.27 -17.79
N HIS A 239 27.55 -17.97 -16.57
CA HIS A 239 26.87 -17.12 -15.60
C HIS A 239 27.67 -15.82 -15.36
N SER A 240 26.97 -14.72 -15.03
CA SER A 240 27.60 -13.45 -14.64
C SER A 240 27.94 -13.38 -13.15
N ASP A 241 27.23 -14.14 -12.31
CA ASP A 241 27.58 -14.40 -10.90
C ASP A 241 27.24 -15.85 -10.50
N SER A 242 26.92 -16.12 -9.23
CA SER A 242 26.57 -17.48 -8.78
C SER A 242 25.19 -17.97 -9.23
N THR A 243 24.34 -17.07 -9.74
CA THR A 243 22.88 -17.22 -9.82
C THR A 243 22.34 -16.73 -11.16
N HIS A 244 22.87 -15.63 -11.68
CA HIS A 244 22.39 -15.00 -12.91
C HIS A 244 23.16 -15.50 -14.14
N PRO A 245 22.47 -15.81 -15.25
CA PRO A 245 23.09 -16.03 -16.56
C PRO A 245 24.00 -14.89 -17.01
N ASN A 246 24.70 -15.11 -18.12
CA ASN A 246 25.07 -14.05 -19.05
C ASN A 246 24.29 -14.20 -20.37
N ASP A 247 24.41 -13.19 -21.24
CA ASP A 247 23.90 -13.11 -22.63
C ASP A 247 23.86 -14.46 -23.36
N VAL A 248 24.95 -15.25 -23.33
CA VAL A 248 25.05 -16.55 -24.01
C VAL A 248 24.15 -17.62 -23.39
N ALA A 249 24.00 -17.62 -22.07
CA ALA A 249 23.07 -18.52 -21.39
C ALA A 249 21.61 -18.04 -21.53
N TYR A 250 21.35 -16.73 -21.58
CA TYR A 250 20.03 -16.18 -21.89
C TYR A 250 19.57 -16.51 -23.31
N GLU A 251 20.47 -16.47 -24.30
CA GLU A 251 20.23 -16.91 -25.67
C GLU A 251 19.88 -18.41 -25.74
N LYS A 252 20.60 -19.26 -24.98
CA LYS A 252 20.24 -20.69 -24.83
C LYS A 252 18.90 -20.90 -24.13
N MET A 253 18.57 -20.14 -23.09
CA MET A 253 17.27 -20.22 -22.44
C MET A 253 16.14 -19.90 -23.42
N ALA A 254 16.32 -18.88 -24.27
CA ALA A 254 15.39 -18.56 -25.34
C ALA A 254 15.23 -19.70 -26.35
N ALA A 255 16.32 -20.42 -26.69
CA ALA A 255 16.23 -21.60 -27.54
C ALA A 255 15.41 -22.73 -26.90
N VAL A 256 15.63 -23.06 -25.62
CA VAL A 256 14.83 -24.10 -24.92
C VAL A 256 13.36 -23.69 -24.82
N TRP A 257 13.06 -22.42 -24.55
CA TRP A 257 11.69 -21.89 -24.59
C TRP A 257 11.07 -22.03 -25.99
N ALA A 258 11.82 -21.74 -27.05
CA ALA A 258 11.36 -21.87 -28.43
C ALA A 258 11.10 -23.34 -28.82
N THR A 259 11.95 -24.28 -28.39
CA THR A 259 11.71 -25.74 -28.54
C THR A 259 10.42 -26.18 -27.84
N ALA A 260 10.18 -25.72 -26.61
CA ALA A 260 8.95 -26.02 -25.89
C ALA A 260 7.71 -25.37 -26.53
N PHE A 261 7.86 -24.17 -27.10
CA PHE A 261 6.78 -23.50 -27.83
C PHE A 261 6.35 -24.28 -29.09
N LYS A 262 7.29 -24.85 -29.87
CA LYS A 262 6.95 -25.70 -31.02
C LYS A 262 5.99 -26.84 -30.65
N LYS A 263 6.17 -27.45 -29.47
CA LYS A 263 5.30 -28.53 -28.97
C LYS A 263 3.91 -28.02 -28.61
N VAL A 264 3.82 -26.85 -27.96
CA VAL A 264 2.56 -26.15 -27.67
C VAL A 264 1.80 -25.79 -28.95
N GLU A 265 2.52 -25.38 -29.99
CA GLU A 265 1.99 -25.13 -31.34
C GLU A 265 1.50 -26.42 -32.00
N ALA A 266 2.32 -27.47 -32.05
CA ALA A 266 1.98 -28.77 -32.65
C ALA A 266 0.78 -29.45 -31.96
N ASN A 267 0.65 -29.29 -30.64
CA ASN A 267 -0.50 -29.74 -29.86
C ASN A 267 -1.78 -28.92 -30.11
N GLY A 268 -1.71 -27.80 -30.84
CA GLY A 268 -2.86 -26.95 -31.15
C GLY A 268 -3.50 -26.29 -29.93
N TRP A 269 -2.73 -26.07 -28.85
CA TRP A 269 -3.27 -25.61 -27.57
C TRP A 269 -3.57 -24.11 -27.50
N LEU A 270 -2.90 -23.30 -28.32
CA LEU A 270 -3.01 -21.84 -28.32
C LEU A 270 -4.40 -21.39 -28.79
N VAL A 271 -4.95 -20.39 -28.11
CA VAL A 271 -6.20 -19.69 -28.47
C VAL A 271 -5.94 -18.19 -28.49
N ALA A 272 -6.79 -17.40 -29.14
CA ALA A 272 -6.71 -15.94 -29.06
C ALA A 272 -6.84 -15.47 -27.60
N PRO A 273 -6.16 -14.38 -27.19
CA PRO A 273 -6.27 -13.86 -25.83
C PRO A 273 -7.67 -13.27 -25.58
N ILE A 274 -8.02 -13.14 -24.30
CA ILE A 274 -9.28 -12.54 -23.89
C ILE A 274 -9.19 -11.02 -24.12
N ASP A 275 -10.13 -10.45 -24.88
CA ASP A 275 -10.31 -9.00 -25.01
C ASP A 275 -10.64 -8.40 -23.64
N THR A 276 -9.84 -7.42 -23.21
CA THR A 276 -10.01 -6.70 -21.95
C THR A 276 -10.19 -5.18 -22.11
N GLY A 277 -10.31 -4.66 -23.35
CA GLY A 277 -10.88 -3.33 -23.65
C GLY A 277 -9.97 -2.08 -23.69
N GLY A 278 -8.69 -2.19 -24.07
CA GLY A 278 -7.68 -1.14 -23.86
C GLY A 278 -6.39 -1.27 -24.70
N SER A 279 -5.21 -1.00 -24.13
CA SER A 279 -3.88 -1.12 -24.77
C SER A 279 -2.79 -1.68 -23.81
N ASP A 280 -2.23 -2.84 -24.14
CA ASP A 280 -1.25 -3.55 -23.28
C ASP A 280 0.15 -2.91 -23.27
N ASP A 281 0.50 -2.08 -24.27
CA ASP A 281 1.86 -1.52 -24.52
C ASP A 281 2.37 -0.51 -23.45
N SER A 282 1.76 -0.43 -22.27
CA SER A 282 2.03 0.61 -21.27
C SER A 282 2.82 0.09 -20.06
N ASN A 283 3.79 0.88 -19.58
CA ASN A 283 4.51 0.59 -18.35
C ASN A 283 3.58 0.74 -17.14
N CYS A 284 3.60 -0.24 -16.24
CA CYS A 284 2.52 -0.41 -15.25
C CYS A 284 2.77 0.24 -13.89
N TYR A 285 4.01 0.59 -13.56
CA TYR A 285 4.26 1.48 -12.43
C TYR A 285 3.64 2.85 -12.70
N PRO A 286 2.85 3.40 -11.75
CA PRO A 286 2.32 4.75 -11.91
C PRO A 286 3.48 5.75 -11.95
N THR A 287 3.40 6.69 -12.89
CA THR A 287 4.34 7.81 -13.01
C THR A 287 3.57 9.12 -12.82
N ALA A 288 4.26 10.21 -12.46
CA ALA A 288 3.61 11.48 -12.16
C ALA A 288 2.74 12.06 -13.30
N ASP A 289 2.98 11.67 -14.56
CA ASP A 289 2.19 12.05 -15.74
C ASP A 289 1.12 11.00 -16.15
N GLY A 290 1.05 9.86 -15.46
CA GLY A 290 0.25 8.69 -15.85
C GLY A 290 -1.20 8.63 -15.33
N PHE A 291 -1.60 9.54 -14.44
CA PHE A 291 -2.92 9.48 -13.76
C PHE A 291 -4.04 10.09 -14.62
N ARG A 292 -5.23 9.47 -14.63
CA ARG A 292 -6.42 10.08 -15.23
C ARG A 292 -7.06 11.09 -14.28
N GLY A 293 -6.85 12.38 -14.52
CA GLY A 293 -7.52 13.44 -13.74
C GLY A 293 -7.09 14.87 -14.09
N PRO A 294 -7.48 15.85 -13.27
CA PRO A 294 -8.41 15.71 -12.13
C PRO A 294 -9.85 15.48 -12.58
N VAL A 295 -10.58 14.61 -11.88
CA VAL A 295 -12.04 14.52 -11.93
C VAL A 295 -12.59 15.04 -10.60
N GLN A 296 -13.60 15.91 -10.62
CA GLN A 296 -14.27 16.29 -9.37
C GLN A 296 -15.16 15.13 -8.92
N THR A 297 -14.79 14.50 -7.81
CA THR A 297 -15.49 13.32 -7.28
C THR A 297 -16.42 13.68 -6.13
N GLN A 298 -16.08 14.67 -5.29
CA GLN A 298 -16.98 15.21 -4.24
C GLN A 298 -17.51 16.61 -4.57
N GLU A 299 -18.82 16.80 -4.48
CA GLU A 299 -19.51 18.09 -4.67
C GLU A 299 -19.50 19.00 -3.42
N GLY A 300 -18.99 18.53 -2.27
CA GLY A 300 -19.00 19.26 -1.01
C GLY A 300 -19.99 18.68 0.00
N SER A 301 -19.51 18.36 1.21
CA SER A 301 -20.31 17.78 2.29
C SER A 301 -19.72 18.14 3.66
N GLY A 302 -20.04 17.40 4.72
CA GLY A 302 -19.49 17.61 6.06
C GLY A 302 -19.96 18.89 6.79
N TYR A 303 -19.54 19.00 8.06
CA TYR A 303 -19.93 20.07 8.99
C TYR A 303 -18.72 20.78 9.61
N SER A 304 -18.63 22.10 9.37
CA SER A 304 -17.80 23.04 10.13
C SER A 304 -18.53 23.53 11.39
N ASP A 305 -17.80 24.02 12.39
CA ASP A 305 -18.39 24.65 13.59
C ASP A 305 -18.59 26.18 13.43
N ASP A 306 -19.01 26.61 12.23
CA ASP A 306 -19.17 28.01 11.83
C ASP A 306 -17.89 28.87 12.04
N ARG A 307 -18.03 30.20 12.05
CA ARG A 307 -16.93 31.16 12.28
C ARG A 307 -16.85 31.52 13.76
N TYR A 308 -15.64 31.50 14.33
CA TYR A 308 -15.40 31.80 15.74
C TYR A 308 -16.14 33.05 16.24
N SER A 309 -16.75 32.91 17.40
CA SER A 309 -17.46 33.95 18.14
C SER A 309 -16.87 34.02 19.55
N HIS A 310 -15.96 34.97 19.79
CA HIS A 310 -15.41 35.20 21.12
C HIS A 310 -16.51 35.58 22.12
N SER A 311 -16.45 34.97 23.30
CA SER A 311 -17.12 35.44 24.51
C SER A 311 -16.30 35.03 25.75
N SER A 312 -16.47 35.76 26.85
CA SER A 312 -15.76 35.45 28.10
C SER A 312 -16.53 35.87 29.35
N SER A 313 -16.25 35.20 30.47
CA SER A 313 -16.78 35.50 31.80
C SER A 313 -15.66 35.71 32.82
N LEU A 314 -15.79 36.71 33.69
CA LEU A 314 -14.91 36.88 34.85
C LEU A 314 -15.36 35.88 35.93
N ASP A 315 -14.63 34.78 36.06
CA ASP A 315 -15.02 33.64 36.91
C ASP A 315 -14.35 33.71 38.30
N ASP A 316 -13.05 34.07 38.40
CA ASP A 316 -12.32 34.20 39.67
C ASP A 316 -11.17 35.23 39.61
N THR A 317 -10.50 35.49 40.74
CA THR A 317 -9.37 36.42 40.84
C THR A 317 -8.23 35.86 41.72
N LEU A 318 -7.07 35.57 41.13
CA LEU A 318 -5.85 35.21 41.88
C LEU A 318 -5.19 36.50 42.43
N THR A 319 -4.78 36.50 43.70
CA THR A 319 -4.08 37.65 44.31
C THR A 319 -2.66 37.28 44.72
N TYR A 320 -1.68 38.06 44.27
CA TYR A 320 -0.28 37.99 44.67
C TYR A 320 0.08 39.20 45.53
N TYR A 321 0.65 38.94 46.70
CA TYR A 321 1.13 39.98 47.61
C TYR A 321 2.62 40.24 47.38
N GLY A 322 2.95 41.47 46.99
CA GLY A 322 4.26 41.89 46.56
C GLY A 322 5.17 42.26 47.74
N ALA A 323 6.39 41.74 47.71
CA ALA A 323 7.50 42.28 48.50
C ALA A 323 8.34 43.31 47.70
N ALA A 324 7.93 43.66 46.48
CA ALA A 324 8.75 44.35 45.49
C ALA A 324 9.01 45.83 45.84
N PRO A 325 10.19 46.39 45.49
CA PRO A 325 10.48 47.83 45.67
C PRO A 325 10.08 48.70 44.47
N ARG A 326 9.74 48.07 43.33
CA ARG A 326 9.20 48.70 42.13
C ARG A 326 8.07 47.83 41.55
N SER A 327 7.33 48.38 40.59
CA SER A 327 6.25 47.66 39.91
C SER A 327 6.81 46.53 39.02
N LEU A 328 6.14 45.37 39.07
CA LEU A 328 6.50 44.11 38.40
C LEU A 328 5.39 43.59 37.46
N TRP A 329 4.53 44.45 36.91
CA TRP A 329 3.37 43.99 36.13
C TRP A 329 3.75 43.26 34.82
N ASN A 330 4.95 43.50 34.27
CA ASN A 330 5.51 42.80 33.10
C ASN A 330 6.50 41.66 33.46
N HIS A 331 6.41 41.13 34.67
CA HIS A 331 7.24 40.04 35.17
C HIS A 331 6.48 38.71 35.32
N PHE A 332 5.24 38.64 34.82
CA PHE A 332 4.38 37.47 34.87
C PHE A 332 4.12 36.89 33.49
N HIS A 333 4.07 35.57 33.42
CA HIS A 333 3.79 34.78 32.22
C HIS A 333 2.89 33.60 32.62
N PHE A 334 2.26 32.96 31.65
CA PHE A 334 1.58 31.68 31.82
C PHE A 334 2.21 30.68 30.84
N ALA A 335 2.36 29.43 31.30
CA ALA A 335 3.03 28.36 30.55
C ALA A 335 2.70 26.97 31.12
N GLN A 336 2.58 25.96 30.28
CA GLN A 336 2.36 24.57 30.68
C GLN A 336 3.68 23.92 31.14
N LEU A 337 4.11 24.22 32.38
CA LEU A 337 5.40 23.75 32.87
C LEU A 337 5.37 22.35 33.48
N VAL A 338 4.22 21.92 34.01
CA VAL A 338 4.08 20.68 34.79
C VAL A 338 2.84 19.89 34.35
N SER A 339 3.04 18.76 33.66
CA SER A 339 1.98 17.74 33.59
C SER A 339 1.80 17.08 34.97
N LEU A 340 0.56 17.04 35.46
CA LEU A 340 0.24 16.52 36.79
C LEU A 340 -0.10 15.02 36.81
N GLY A 341 -0.51 14.48 35.66
CA GLY A 341 -0.92 13.09 35.51
C GLY A 341 -2.35 12.86 36.03
N GLY A 342 -3.21 12.28 35.18
CA GLY A 342 -4.66 12.37 35.35
C GLY A 342 -5.30 13.44 34.45
N ASP A 343 -4.48 14.18 33.70
CA ASP A 343 -4.88 14.86 32.47
C ASP A 343 -5.16 13.79 31.39
N GLU A 344 -6.26 13.03 31.56
CA GLU A 344 -6.71 11.98 30.64
C GLU A 344 -6.84 12.54 29.20
N ASP A 345 -7.11 13.85 29.07
CA ASP A 345 -6.83 14.65 27.88
C ASP A 345 -5.50 15.41 28.02
N ARG A 346 -4.46 15.00 27.27
CA ARG A 346 -3.39 15.94 26.87
C ARG A 346 -3.93 17.14 26.06
N GLY A 347 -5.15 17.05 25.53
CA GLY A 347 -5.90 18.17 24.94
C GLY A 347 -6.53 19.15 25.94
N LYS A 348 -6.11 19.13 27.21
CA LYS A 348 -6.47 20.12 28.24
C LYS A 348 -5.23 20.57 29.03
N PRO A 349 -4.20 21.14 28.36
CA PRO A 349 -3.03 21.67 29.06
C PRO A 349 -3.47 22.73 30.10
N LEU A 350 -2.69 22.87 31.17
CA LEU A 350 -2.95 23.79 32.26
C LEU A 350 -1.74 24.67 32.51
N ASP A 351 -1.93 25.98 32.46
CA ASP A 351 -0.80 26.90 32.51
C ASP A 351 -0.51 27.38 33.93
N GLU A 352 0.73 27.18 34.36
CA GLU A 352 1.29 27.71 35.59
C GLU A 352 1.38 29.24 35.58
N ARG A 353 1.11 29.91 36.71
CA ARG A 353 1.40 31.35 36.83
C ARG A 353 2.89 31.57 37.12
N VAL A 354 3.68 31.76 36.07
CA VAL A 354 5.13 31.96 36.11
C VAL A 354 5.49 33.42 36.45
N ARG A 355 6.63 33.61 37.13
CA ARG A 355 7.21 34.91 37.48
C ARG A 355 8.71 34.92 37.18
N ILE A 356 9.15 35.87 36.35
CA ILE A 356 10.56 36.09 35.96
C ILE A 356 11.06 37.41 36.57
N LEU A 357 12.32 37.53 36.98
CA LEU A 357 12.90 38.80 37.46
C LEU A 357 14.12 39.26 36.69
N ASP A 358 14.13 40.55 36.36
CA ASP A 358 15.31 41.22 35.82
C ASP A 358 16.47 41.21 36.86
N PRO A 359 17.75 41.24 36.42
CA PRO A 359 18.94 41.23 37.27
C PRO A 359 18.96 42.24 38.43
N GLU A 360 18.19 43.33 38.35
CA GLU A 360 18.17 44.38 39.37
C GLU A 360 17.20 44.05 40.53
N ASP A 361 16.05 43.45 40.26
CA ASP A 361 15.04 43.14 41.29
C ASP A 361 15.48 41.99 42.20
N ARG A 362 16.15 40.98 41.62
CA ARG A 362 16.72 39.85 42.37
C ARG A 362 17.65 40.32 43.48
N LYS A 363 18.45 41.36 43.20
CA LYS A 363 19.42 41.96 44.14
C LYS A 363 18.76 42.74 45.27
N LEU A 364 17.54 43.24 45.08
CA LEU A 364 16.86 44.07 46.07
C LEU A 364 16.19 43.24 47.18
N ASN A 365 15.70 42.03 46.84
CA ASN A 365 14.95 41.16 47.77
C ASN A 365 15.51 39.74 47.96
N ASN A 366 16.60 39.36 47.29
CA ASN A 366 17.12 37.99 47.28
C ASN A 366 16.07 36.96 46.81
N LEU A 367 15.31 37.31 45.78
CA LEU A 367 14.31 36.46 45.14
C LEU A 367 14.94 35.60 44.02
N PRO A 368 14.37 34.41 43.72
CA PRO A 368 14.81 33.60 42.59
C PRO A 368 14.55 34.32 41.26
N TYR A 369 15.30 33.93 40.22
CA TYR A 369 15.13 34.45 38.86
C TYR A 369 13.80 34.01 38.26
N MET A 370 13.45 32.73 38.41
CA MET A 370 12.19 32.15 37.99
C MET A 370 11.49 31.49 39.19
N SER A 371 10.19 31.65 39.26
CA SER A 371 9.31 30.85 40.13
C SER A 371 7.94 30.69 39.51
N PHE A 372 7.18 29.69 39.94
CA PHE A 372 5.83 29.42 39.45
C PHE A 372 4.85 29.16 40.60
N ILE A 373 3.57 29.27 40.29
CA ILE A 373 2.49 28.72 41.11
C ILE A 373 1.75 27.70 40.25
N LEU A 374 1.70 26.45 40.75
CA LEU A 374 1.03 25.32 40.11
C LEU A 374 -0.46 25.60 39.87
N ASN A 375 -0.92 25.39 38.64
CA ASN A 375 -2.34 25.39 38.30
C ASN A 375 -2.97 24.06 38.72
N GLN A 376 -4.21 24.09 39.20
CA GLN A 376 -4.96 22.91 39.65
C GLN A 376 -6.24 22.69 38.82
N GLY A 377 -6.39 23.44 37.72
CA GLY A 377 -7.55 23.42 36.83
C GLY A 377 -8.71 24.26 37.36
N GLY A 378 -9.63 24.59 36.44
CA GLY A 378 -10.88 25.28 36.77
C GLY A 378 -10.71 26.67 37.42
N GLY A 379 -9.59 27.37 37.17
CA GLY A 379 -9.28 28.66 37.79
C GLY A 379 -8.56 28.57 39.15
N SER A 380 -8.33 27.37 39.67
CA SER A 380 -7.73 27.18 41.00
C SER A 380 -6.21 27.06 40.94
N PHE A 381 -5.50 27.78 41.80
CA PHE A 381 -4.05 27.76 41.90
C PHE A 381 -3.58 27.38 43.31
N ASN A 382 -2.41 26.76 43.39
CA ASN A 382 -1.77 26.45 44.67
C ASN A 382 -1.39 27.75 45.43
N THR A 383 -1.21 27.66 46.74
CA THR A 383 -0.80 28.81 47.58
C THR A 383 0.72 28.92 47.79
N LEU A 384 1.47 27.89 47.40
CA LEU A 384 2.93 27.87 47.45
C LEU A 384 3.53 28.33 46.12
N GLU A 385 4.29 29.42 46.14
CA GLU A 385 5.16 29.81 45.03
C GLU A 385 6.49 29.06 45.12
N VAL A 386 6.86 28.35 44.04
CA VAL A 386 7.99 27.43 43.98
C VAL A 386 9.10 28.02 43.11
N ALA A 387 10.33 28.06 43.62
CA ALA A 387 11.50 28.54 42.89
C ALA A 387 12.01 27.51 41.87
N VAL A 388 12.39 27.97 40.68
CA VAL A 388 12.95 27.15 39.59
C VAL A 388 14.39 27.57 39.31
N THR A 389 15.24 26.59 39.00
CA THR A 389 16.62 26.84 38.53
C THR A 389 16.66 26.67 37.02
N ILE A 390 17.00 27.75 36.32
CA ILE A 390 17.01 27.86 34.85
C ILE A 390 18.29 28.54 34.32
N VAL A 391 18.98 29.32 35.16
CA VAL A 391 20.26 29.95 34.82
C VAL A 391 21.39 29.09 35.39
N GLU A 392 22.07 28.34 34.52
CA GLU A 392 23.29 27.60 34.82
C GLU A 392 24.51 28.24 34.14
N ASP A 393 25.71 27.64 34.27
CA ASP A 393 26.98 28.14 33.72
C ASP A 393 26.99 28.08 32.16
N GLY A 394 26.34 29.07 31.53
CA GLY A 394 26.26 29.21 30.08
C GLY A 394 24.96 29.85 29.59
N THR A 395 23.88 29.79 30.37
CA THR A 395 22.58 30.39 30.02
C THR A 395 22.69 31.92 30.03
N PRO A 396 22.25 32.64 28.97
CA PRO A 396 22.22 34.10 28.99
C PRO A 396 21.18 34.62 30.00
N GLU A 397 21.55 35.63 30.80
CA GLU A 397 20.61 36.24 31.77
C GLU A 397 19.58 37.12 31.04
N CYS A 398 18.44 36.52 30.67
CA CYS A 398 17.37 37.18 29.94
C CYS A 398 16.65 38.23 30.79
N LEU A 399 16.25 39.35 30.16
CA LEU A 399 15.28 40.30 30.73
C LEU A 399 13.86 39.79 30.50
N SER A 400 12.93 40.01 31.43
CA SER A 400 11.57 39.43 31.35
C SER A 400 10.84 39.73 30.03
N ARG A 401 11.02 40.93 29.47
CA ARG A 401 10.48 41.34 28.15
C ARG A 401 10.89 40.43 26.97
N GLY A 402 12.04 39.77 27.07
CA GLY A 402 12.57 38.85 26.06
C GLY A 402 12.25 37.38 26.34
N VAL A 403 11.67 37.05 27.50
CA VAL A 403 11.26 35.68 27.81
C VAL A 403 9.95 35.35 27.10
N ARG A 404 9.88 34.13 26.56
CA ARG A 404 8.65 33.47 26.09
C ARG A 404 8.63 32.04 26.63
N PHE A 405 7.49 31.39 26.47
CA PHE A 405 7.26 29.97 26.70
C PHE A 405 6.59 29.38 25.46
N GLY A 406 6.66 28.07 25.31
CA GLY A 406 6.18 27.33 24.13
C GLY A 406 7.03 26.09 23.87
N ASP A 407 6.42 25.00 23.45
CA ASP A 407 7.07 23.70 23.17
C ASP A 407 7.89 23.73 21.87
N ILE A 408 9.21 23.47 21.93
CA ILE A 408 10.11 23.44 20.76
C ILE A 408 10.27 22.02 20.19
N ASN A 409 10.01 20.96 20.96
CA ASN A 409 10.34 19.57 20.59
C ASN A 409 9.11 18.66 20.33
N GLY A 410 7.91 19.10 20.73
CA GLY A 410 6.63 18.40 20.62
C GLY A 410 6.35 17.36 21.71
N ASP A 411 7.03 17.41 22.87
CA ASP A 411 6.84 16.42 23.96
C ASP A 411 5.60 16.69 24.84
N GLY A 412 5.06 17.92 24.76
CA GLY A 412 3.84 18.39 25.43
C GLY A 412 4.12 19.19 26.70
N LEU A 413 5.20 19.97 26.72
CA LEU A 413 5.61 20.86 27.82
C LEU A 413 6.22 22.15 27.28
N ASP A 414 5.96 23.27 27.94
CA ASP A 414 6.53 24.56 27.54
C ASP A 414 8.00 24.71 27.93
N ASP A 415 8.83 25.07 26.96
CA ASP A 415 10.25 25.36 27.14
C ASP A 415 10.50 26.80 27.61
N PHE A 416 11.68 27.04 28.21
CA PHE A 416 12.10 28.40 28.54
C PHE A 416 12.84 29.03 27.36
N LEU A 417 12.26 30.09 26.80
CA LEU A 417 12.74 30.75 25.60
C LEU A 417 13.25 32.16 25.94
N CYS A 418 14.47 32.50 25.51
CA CYS A 418 15.04 33.83 25.62
C CYS A 418 15.34 34.42 24.26
N ILE A 419 14.59 35.45 23.87
CA ILE A 419 14.89 36.30 22.71
C ILE A 419 15.79 37.44 23.18
N ASP A 420 16.99 37.56 22.63
CA ASP A 420 17.95 38.61 22.98
C ASP A 420 17.54 39.99 22.41
N LEU A 421 18.39 41.03 22.53
CA LEU A 421 18.09 42.35 21.98
C LEU A 421 18.23 42.43 20.45
N ALA A 422 19.06 41.59 19.83
CA ALA A 422 19.24 41.53 18.38
C ALA A 422 18.11 40.74 17.70
N GLY A 423 17.61 39.68 18.33
CA GLY A 423 16.59 38.78 17.79
C GLY A 423 16.93 37.29 17.93
N SER A 424 18.11 36.94 18.45
CA SER A 424 18.55 35.55 18.62
C SER A 424 17.69 34.81 19.64
N LEU A 425 17.22 33.62 19.27
CA LEU A 425 16.37 32.75 20.07
C LEU A 425 17.21 31.66 20.76
N PHE A 426 17.37 31.81 22.06
CA PHE A 426 18.03 30.85 22.96
C PHE A 426 16.99 30.01 23.69
N VAL A 427 17.24 28.70 23.83
CA VAL A 427 16.27 27.75 24.38
C VAL A 427 16.89 26.96 25.53
N SER A 428 16.09 26.70 26.56
CA SER A 428 16.34 25.64 27.54
C SER A 428 15.13 24.72 27.62
N LEU A 429 15.33 23.44 27.32
CA LEU A 429 14.25 22.46 27.17
C LEU A 429 13.72 22.00 28.52
N ASN A 430 12.40 21.94 28.68
CA ASN A 430 11.71 21.48 29.88
C ASN A 430 11.70 19.94 29.92
N ARG A 431 12.65 19.35 30.66
CA ARG A 431 12.72 17.89 30.85
C ARG A 431 11.74 17.38 31.92
N GLY A 432 10.71 18.17 32.21
CA GLY A 432 9.61 17.86 33.12
C GLY A 432 10.00 17.78 34.59
N GLY A 433 9.05 17.24 35.37
CA GLY A 433 9.13 17.13 36.83
C GLY A 433 8.23 18.14 37.57
N ASN A 434 8.13 18.00 38.88
CA ASN A 434 7.46 18.97 39.76
C ASN A 434 8.31 19.17 41.03
N PRO A 435 9.11 20.26 41.14
CA PRO A 435 9.28 21.33 40.15
C PRO A 435 9.90 20.86 38.83
N PRO A 436 9.67 21.58 37.71
CA PRO A 436 10.26 21.27 36.41
C PRO A 436 11.77 21.45 36.39
N THR A 437 12.43 20.80 35.45
CA THR A 437 13.89 20.84 35.25
C THR A 437 14.22 21.24 33.82
N PHE A 438 15.23 22.08 33.62
CA PHE A 438 15.53 22.69 32.32
C PHE A 438 16.96 22.42 31.84
N GLU A 439 17.11 22.08 30.56
CA GLU A 439 18.40 21.82 29.90
C GLU A 439 18.72 22.91 28.86
N TYR A 440 19.73 23.74 29.08
CA TYR A 440 20.12 24.80 28.13
C TYR A 440 20.78 24.24 26.87
N ILE A 441 20.14 24.38 25.70
CA ILE A 441 20.61 23.79 24.44
C ILE A 441 21.41 24.73 23.52
N GLY A 442 21.33 26.05 23.75
CA GLY A 442 22.03 27.10 23.00
C GLY A 442 21.09 28.07 22.27
N SER A 443 21.63 28.80 21.28
CA SER A 443 20.82 29.47 20.25
C SER A 443 20.37 28.43 19.22
N ILE A 444 19.10 28.50 18.81
CA ILE A 444 18.54 27.71 17.70
C ILE A 444 18.22 28.56 16.47
N ARG A 445 18.34 29.89 16.59
CA ARG A 445 18.05 30.84 15.51
C ARG A 445 18.71 32.20 15.78
N ASP A 446 19.49 32.70 14.83
CA ASP A 446 20.22 33.98 14.92
C ASP A 446 19.78 34.91 13.75
N ASP A 447 18.62 35.56 13.91
CA ASP A 447 17.77 35.92 12.77
C ASP A 447 17.47 37.42 12.56
N VAL A 448 16.58 37.72 11.60
CA VAL A 448 16.47 39.01 10.91
C VAL A 448 15.74 40.12 11.71
N TYR A 449 14.94 39.75 12.71
CA TYR A 449 13.98 40.65 13.38
C TYR A 449 14.36 40.97 14.83
N THR A 450 14.20 42.24 15.25
CA THR A 450 14.52 42.65 16.63
C THR A 450 13.56 42.04 17.66
N GLN A 451 13.95 42.02 18.94
CA GLN A 451 13.12 41.52 20.06
C GLN A 451 11.67 42.04 20.08
N ALA A 452 11.41 43.26 19.59
CA ALA A 452 10.07 43.85 19.57
C ALA A 452 9.17 43.29 18.45
N ASN A 453 9.80 42.76 17.39
CA ASN A 453 9.17 42.28 16.16
C ASN A 453 8.92 40.77 16.18
N VAL A 454 9.70 39.99 16.93
CA VAL A 454 9.53 38.53 17.01
C VAL A 454 8.20 38.18 17.68
N ARG A 455 7.46 37.24 17.08
CA ARG A 455 6.35 36.50 17.68
C ARG A 455 6.63 35.02 17.49
N LEU A 456 6.21 34.19 18.44
CA LEU A 456 6.33 32.74 18.38
C LEU A 456 4.93 32.17 18.57
N GLY A 457 4.65 31.03 17.95
CA GLY A 457 3.37 30.33 18.01
C GLY A 457 3.35 29.13 17.06
N ASP A 458 2.54 28.11 17.31
CA ASP A 458 2.34 27.00 16.36
C ASP A 458 1.39 27.45 15.25
N ILE A 459 1.93 27.78 14.07
CA ILE A 459 1.13 28.30 12.95
C ILE A 459 0.65 27.17 12.04
N ASP A 460 1.46 26.14 11.90
CA ASP A 460 1.25 25.03 10.96
C ASP A 460 0.44 23.86 11.59
N GLY A 461 0.29 23.86 12.92
CA GLY A 461 -0.56 23.01 13.74
C GLY A 461 0.01 21.61 13.94
N ASP A 462 1.33 21.49 14.16
CA ASP A 462 2.00 20.19 14.36
C ASP A 462 2.46 19.87 15.79
N GLY A 463 2.11 20.74 16.74
CA GLY A 463 2.42 20.62 18.16
C GLY A 463 3.76 21.25 18.54
N ARG A 464 4.29 22.17 17.72
CA ARG A 464 5.60 22.80 17.90
C ARG A 464 5.56 24.28 17.60
N LEU A 465 6.30 25.04 18.39
CA LEU A 465 6.37 26.49 18.31
C LEU A 465 7.19 26.94 17.09
N ASP A 466 6.57 27.68 16.19
CA ASP A 466 7.20 28.30 15.03
C ASP A 466 7.78 29.68 15.36
N TYR A 467 8.67 30.17 14.48
CA TYR A 467 9.25 31.50 14.58
C TYR A 467 8.63 32.44 13.54
N CYS A 468 8.09 33.57 14.00
CA CYS A 468 7.56 34.62 13.14
C CYS A 468 8.18 36.00 13.41
N GLY A 469 8.32 36.81 12.36
CA GLY A 469 8.75 38.20 12.43
C GLY A 469 7.69 39.14 11.90
N LEU A 470 7.34 40.15 12.69
CA LEU A 470 6.49 41.28 12.27
C LEU A 470 7.33 42.36 11.59
N ASP A 471 6.86 42.86 10.44
CA ASP A 471 7.40 44.08 9.82
C ASP A 471 6.88 45.36 10.54
N ASP A 472 7.22 46.55 10.03
CA ASP A 472 6.72 47.82 10.57
C ASP A 472 5.25 48.14 10.18
N SER A 473 4.70 47.45 9.18
CA SER A 473 3.28 47.49 8.79
C SER A 473 2.38 46.66 9.72
N GLY A 474 2.95 45.61 10.34
CA GLY A 474 2.24 44.60 11.12
C GLY A 474 1.96 43.30 10.34
N GLY A 475 2.52 43.17 9.13
CA GLY A 475 2.55 41.94 8.35
C GLY A 475 3.48 40.91 8.99
N LEU A 476 3.15 39.62 8.87
CA LEU A 476 3.80 38.53 9.60
C LEU A 476 4.45 37.55 8.62
N ALA A 477 5.77 37.34 8.74
CA ALA A 477 6.49 36.29 8.03
C ALA A 477 6.88 35.16 9.01
N CYS A 478 6.53 33.91 8.72
CA CYS A 478 6.77 32.77 9.60
C CYS A 478 7.61 31.65 8.98
N TRP A 479 8.25 30.87 9.86
CA TRP A 479 9.08 29.72 9.53
C TRP A 479 8.77 28.54 10.45
N ARG A 480 8.34 27.43 9.86
CA ARG A 480 8.00 26.16 10.51
C ARG A 480 9.20 25.57 11.25
N ASN A 481 8.97 25.10 12.47
CA ASN A 481 9.85 24.21 13.23
C ASN A 481 9.72 22.76 12.70
N GLY A 482 10.59 22.38 11.76
CA GLY A 482 10.60 21.05 11.15
C GLY A 482 11.66 20.12 11.74
N GLY A 483 11.37 18.81 11.76
CA GLY A 483 12.29 17.78 12.25
C GLY A 483 11.58 16.71 13.08
N THR A 484 12.33 15.97 13.88
CA THR A 484 11.83 14.92 14.80
C THR A 484 12.63 14.83 16.11
N GLY A 485 13.42 15.86 16.44
CA GLY A 485 14.26 15.91 17.64
C GLY A 485 14.23 17.29 18.31
N ASP A 486 15.00 17.41 19.40
CA ASP A 486 15.03 18.51 20.39
C ASP A 486 15.03 19.98 19.88
N ALA A 487 15.31 20.27 18.60
CA ALA A 487 15.19 21.62 18.03
C ALA A 487 15.29 21.65 16.48
N PRO A 488 14.78 22.71 15.81
CA PRO A 488 14.82 22.93 14.35
C PRO A 488 16.20 23.28 13.77
N ILE A 489 17.27 22.62 14.24
CA ILE A 489 18.64 22.77 13.72
C ILE A 489 19.30 21.41 13.47
N ALA A 490 20.21 21.36 12.50
CA ALA A 490 20.86 20.13 12.05
C ALA A 490 21.64 19.34 13.13
N LYS A 491 21.97 19.98 14.26
CA LYS A 491 22.52 19.31 15.47
C LYS A 491 21.57 18.24 16.03
N TYR A 492 20.26 18.44 15.86
CA TYR A 492 19.17 17.63 16.41
C TYR A 492 18.28 17.02 15.31
N GLY A 493 18.72 17.04 14.05
CA GLY A 493 17.95 16.54 12.90
C GLY A 493 16.84 17.48 12.41
N GLY A 494 16.70 18.67 13.00
CA GLY A 494 15.68 19.65 12.61
C GLY A 494 16.13 20.72 11.62
N TYR A 495 15.16 21.49 11.12
CA TYR A 495 15.32 22.55 10.14
C TYR A 495 14.22 23.63 10.26
N TRP A 496 14.51 24.85 9.81
CA TRP A 496 13.53 25.92 9.66
C TRP A 496 13.03 26.00 8.20
N GLN A 497 11.71 25.91 7.96
CA GLN A 497 11.11 25.97 6.62
C GLN A 497 10.17 27.19 6.48
N GLY A 498 10.35 28.03 5.46
CA GLY A 498 9.51 29.22 5.28
C GLY A 498 8.04 28.90 4.96
N MET A 499 7.11 29.50 5.72
CA MET A 499 5.65 29.41 5.50
C MET A 499 5.15 30.63 4.72
N LEU A 500 5.93 31.02 3.71
CA LEU A 500 5.79 32.24 2.94
C LEU A 500 4.99 31.98 1.66
N LEU A 501 4.31 33.01 1.15
CA LEU A 501 3.69 32.95 -0.18
C LEU A 501 4.75 32.78 -1.28
N ASP A 502 4.35 32.12 -2.36
CA ASP A 502 5.16 31.84 -3.55
C ASP A 502 5.86 33.11 -4.08
N GLY A 503 7.18 33.19 -3.91
CA GLY A 503 7.99 34.39 -4.19
C GLY A 503 8.51 35.16 -2.97
N GLY A 504 8.20 34.72 -1.75
CA GLY A 504 8.67 35.32 -0.49
C GLY A 504 7.72 36.35 0.11
N GLY A 505 6.41 36.23 -0.14
CA GLY A 505 5.38 37.06 0.50
C GLY A 505 5.08 36.60 1.94
N GLU A 506 4.39 37.45 2.69
CA GLU A 506 4.10 37.24 4.11
C GLU A 506 3.18 36.02 4.35
N THR A 507 3.22 35.49 5.57
CA THR A 507 2.33 34.42 6.09
C THR A 507 0.98 34.99 6.57
N PHE A 508 0.93 36.28 6.91
CA PHE A 508 -0.28 37.07 7.07
C PHE A 508 -0.04 38.49 6.58
N ASP A 509 -0.76 38.89 5.53
CA ASP A 509 -0.90 40.25 5.02
C ASP A 509 -2.41 40.58 4.92
N ASP A 510 -2.90 41.47 5.78
CA ASP A 510 -4.18 42.15 5.55
C ASP A 510 -3.98 43.66 5.40
N ASN A 511 -3.43 44.03 4.23
CA ASN A 511 -3.37 45.39 3.66
C ASN A 511 -4.69 46.20 3.75
N ALA A 512 -5.86 45.60 4.03
CA ALA A 512 -7.10 46.34 4.26
C ALA A 512 -7.27 46.81 5.72
N ILE A 513 -6.48 46.27 6.67
CA ILE A 513 -6.38 46.78 8.03
C ILE A 513 -5.34 47.89 8.08
N ALA A 514 -5.80 49.14 8.14
CA ALA A 514 -4.96 50.26 8.52
C ALA A 514 -4.61 50.18 10.01
N LEU A 515 -3.63 49.32 10.35
CA LEU A 515 -3.14 49.18 11.72
C LEU A 515 -2.62 50.53 12.25
N PRO A 516 -2.84 50.84 13.55
CA PRO A 516 -2.12 51.92 14.21
C PRO A 516 -0.60 51.72 14.07
N ALA A 517 0.16 52.81 14.09
CA ALA A 517 1.62 52.82 13.87
C ALA A 517 2.48 52.14 14.98
N THR A 518 1.92 51.14 15.68
CA THR A 518 2.54 50.32 16.71
C THR A 518 1.99 48.88 16.66
N TYR A 519 2.78 47.95 16.12
CA TYR A 519 2.55 46.49 16.11
C TYR A 519 2.67 45.81 17.50
N ALA A 520 2.87 46.60 18.55
CA ALA A 520 3.01 46.12 19.94
C ALA A 520 1.75 45.44 20.52
N GLY A 521 0.61 45.55 19.85
CA GLY A 521 -0.65 44.89 20.25
C GLY A 521 -0.87 43.48 19.69
N VAL A 522 -0.03 43.00 18.76
CA VAL A 522 -0.15 41.68 18.12
C VAL A 522 0.33 40.57 19.06
N ASN A 523 -0.48 39.52 19.19
CA ASN A 523 -0.17 38.25 19.85
C ASN A 523 -0.52 37.08 18.91
N LEU A 524 0.14 35.95 19.11
CA LEU A 524 -0.21 34.65 18.51
C LEU A 524 -0.67 33.78 19.68
N VAL A 525 -1.92 33.28 19.63
CA VAL A 525 -2.60 32.59 20.74
C VAL A 525 -3.72 31.69 20.22
N ASP A 526 -3.73 30.39 20.52
CA ASP A 526 -4.88 29.49 20.30
C ASP A 526 -6.12 29.96 21.11
N ILE A 527 -7.02 30.70 20.45
CA ILE A 527 -8.20 31.32 21.08
C ILE A 527 -9.49 30.55 20.78
N ASN A 528 -9.50 29.71 19.74
CA ASN A 528 -10.59 28.79 19.38
C ASN A 528 -10.45 27.38 20.02
N GLY A 529 -9.24 27.00 20.41
CA GLY A 529 -8.86 25.73 21.04
C GLY A 529 -8.56 24.60 20.05
N ASP A 530 -8.04 24.87 18.85
CA ASP A 530 -7.81 23.87 17.80
C ASP A 530 -6.37 23.34 17.67
N GLY A 531 -5.42 23.92 18.42
CA GLY A 531 -4.00 23.59 18.32
C GLY A 531 -3.22 24.42 17.29
N ARG A 532 -3.78 25.55 16.82
CA ARG A 532 -3.12 26.55 16.00
C ARG A 532 -3.19 27.90 16.69
N ASP A 533 -2.09 28.64 16.70
CA ASP A 533 -2.10 29.98 17.26
C ASP A 533 -2.80 30.98 16.32
N ASP A 534 -3.87 31.58 16.84
CA ASP A 534 -4.66 32.60 16.17
C ASP A 534 -4.03 33.99 16.30
N TRP A 535 -4.29 34.87 15.34
CA TRP A 535 -3.75 36.22 15.33
C TRP A 535 -4.68 37.16 16.10
N VAL A 536 -4.21 37.69 17.24
CA VAL A 536 -5.00 38.53 18.16
C VAL A 536 -4.35 39.89 18.36
N TYR A 537 -5.04 40.97 18.00
CA TYR A 537 -4.54 42.34 18.19
C TYR A 537 -5.38 43.15 19.15
N PHE A 538 -4.70 43.80 20.11
CA PHE A 538 -5.26 44.87 20.94
C PHE A 538 -4.82 46.26 20.45
N TYR A 539 -5.79 47.15 20.26
CA TYR A 539 -5.57 48.57 20.08
C TYR A 539 -5.03 49.21 21.38
N PRO A 540 -4.41 50.42 21.32
CA PRO A 540 -3.97 51.14 22.50
C PRO A 540 -5.09 51.51 23.51
N ASP A 541 -6.36 51.51 23.08
CA ASP A 541 -7.54 51.67 23.96
C ASP A 541 -8.07 50.34 24.53
N THR A 542 -7.31 49.25 24.34
CA THR A 542 -7.60 47.85 24.72
C THR A 542 -8.80 47.21 24.04
N SER A 543 -9.46 47.86 23.08
CA SER A 543 -10.35 47.15 22.15
C SER A 543 -9.55 46.17 21.28
N SER A 544 -10.19 45.15 20.68
CA SER A 544 -9.47 44.09 19.96
C SER A 544 -10.13 43.64 18.67
N PHE A 545 -9.38 42.89 17.86
CA PHE A 545 -9.92 42.00 16.84
C PHE A 545 -9.05 40.73 16.69
N ILE A 546 -9.62 39.70 16.08
CA ILE A 546 -9.08 38.34 16.00
C ILE A 546 -9.18 37.83 14.55
N TYR A 547 -8.18 37.10 14.07
CA TYR A 547 -8.22 36.25 12.87
C TYR A 547 -7.83 34.83 13.25
N ILE A 548 -8.68 33.87 12.88
CA ILE A 548 -8.49 32.45 13.17
C ILE A 548 -7.57 31.81 12.13
N ASN A 549 -6.64 30.98 12.60
CA ASN A 549 -5.68 30.22 11.81
C ASN A 549 -6.29 28.87 11.40
N GLN A 550 -6.65 28.69 10.13
CA GLN A 550 -7.26 27.45 9.64
C GLN A 550 -6.38 26.76 8.58
N ARG A 551 -6.53 25.43 8.41
CA ARG A 551 -5.78 24.66 7.38
C ARG A 551 -6.09 25.21 5.98
N GLY A 552 -5.11 25.88 5.38
CA GLY A 552 -5.27 26.49 4.06
C GLY A 552 -5.05 25.54 2.89
N SER A 553 -5.47 25.99 1.70
CA SER A 553 -5.32 25.28 0.43
C SER A 553 -4.50 26.08 -0.59
N LYS A 554 -3.93 25.40 -1.58
CA LYS A 554 -3.25 26.02 -2.73
C LYS A 554 -4.26 26.67 -3.69
N ARG A 555 -5.52 26.26 -3.64
CA ARG A 555 -6.66 26.82 -4.40
C ARG A 555 -7.02 28.24 -3.93
N ASP A 556 -7.21 28.43 -2.62
CA ASP A 556 -7.75 29.67 -2.06
C ASP A 556 -6.64 30.54 -1.41
N ASP A 557 -5.60 29.94 -0.80
CA ASP A 557 -4.55 30.64 -0.03
C ASP A 557 -3.15 30.62 -0.69
N GLY A 558 -3.02 30.01 -1.87
CA GLY A 558 -1.76 29.95 -2.64
C GLY A 558 -0.76 28.88 -2.19
N LYS A 559 0.38 28.77 -2.89
CA LYS A 559 1.37 27.71 -2.63
C LYS A 559 2.11 27.89 -1.31
N GLY A 560 2.70 26.79 -0.83
CA GLY A 560 3.42 26.72 0.43
C GLY A 560 2.48 26.40 1.59
N LEU A 561 2.87 26.77 2.81
CA LEU A 561 2.13 26.47 4.05
C LEU A 561 1.31 27.68 4.57
N HIS A 562 0.97 28.64 3.71
CA HIS A 562 0.24 29.85 4.12
C HIS A 562 -1.16 29.52 4.69
N PRO A 563 -1.50 29.87 5.95
CA PRO A 563 -2.80 29.54 6.55
C PRO A 563 -4.00 30.17 5.85
N HIS A 564 -5.19 29.65 6.15
CA HIS A 564 -6.46 30.31 5.82
C HIS A 564 -6.91 31.20 6.99
N TRP A 565 -6.82 32.51 6.83
CA TRP A 565 -7.05 33.47 7.91
C TRP A 565 -8.50 33.96 7.99
N SER A 566 -9.31 33.37 8.87
CA SER A 566 -10.73 33.70 9.01
C SER A 566 -11.00 34.67 10.15
N LYS A 567 -11.21 35.95 9.84
CA LYS A 567 -11.57 37.01 10.80
C LYS A 567 -12.73 36.59 11.72
N ALA A 568 -12.58 36.68 13.03
CA ALA A 568 -13.65 36.32 13.98
C ALA A 568 -14.92 37.17 13.82
N SER A 569 -16.07 36.64 14.25
CA SER A 569 -17.37 37.33 14.22
C SER A 569 -17.57 38.32 15.39
N SER A 570 -16.89 38.07 16.50
CA SER A 570 -16.73 38.95 17.67
C SER A 570 -15.30 38.82 18.21
N ALA A 571 -14.92 39.72 19.12
CA ALA A 571 -13.58 39.76 19.72
C ALA A 571 -13.66 40.13 21.22
N ILE A 572 -12.50 40.15 21.88
CA ILE A 572 -12.38 40.54 23.28
C ILE A 572 -12.83 42.00 23.46
N GLY A 573 -13.75 42.24 24.39
CA GLY A 573 -14.20 43.59 24.74
C GLY A 573 -13.14 44.33 25.54
N GLY A 574 -12.79 45.54 25.11
CA GLY A 574 -11.80 46.38 25.78
C GLY A 574 -12.36 47.21 26.94
N TRP A 575 -11.45 47.92 27.61
CA TRP A 575 -11.69 48.86 28.70
C TRP A 575 -11.40 50.33 28.28
N PRO A 576 -12.01 50.87 27.21
CA PRO A 576 -11.65 52.18 26.64
C PRO A 576 -11.96 53.40 27.53
N ASP A 577 -12.68 53.19 28.65
CA ASP A 577 -12.98 54.21 29.65
C ASP A 577 -12.01 54.17 30.86
N ASP A 578 -11.00 53.28 30.87
CA ASP A 578 -10.03 53.13 31.97
C ASP A 578 -8.58 53.33 31.48
N ASP A 579 -8.12 54.58 31.53
CA ASP A 579 -6.74 55.02 31.23
C ASP A 579 -5.63 54.29 32.03
N THR A 580 -5.97 53.45 33.03
CA THR A 580 -4.98 52.67 33.79
C THR A 580 -4.67 51.31 33.18
N VAL A 581 -5.58 50.75 32.37
CA VAL A 581 -5.38 49.48 31.66
C VAL A 581 -4.70 49.74 30.32
N ASN A 582 -3.81 48.83 29.90
CA ASN A 582 -3.17 48.88 28.59
C ASN A 582 -2.82 47.46 28.10
N THR A 583 -2.47 47.32 26.83
CA THR A 583 -2.24 46.02 26.17
C THR A 583 -1.20 45.14 26.88
N THR A 584 -0.24 45.73 27.59
CA THR A 584 0.83 44.99 28.26
C THR A 584 0.51 44.57 29.71
N MET A 585 -0.72 44.85 30.17
CA MET A 585 -1.33 44.27 31.38
C MET A 585 -2.32 43.13 31.06
N LEU A 586 -2.45 42.77 29.78
CA LEU A 586 -3.27 41.66 29.29
C LEU A 586 -2.35 40.50 28.93
N LEU A 587 -2.61 39.33 29.51
CA LEU A 587 -1.88 38.09 29.27
C LEU A 587 -2.88 36.99 28.85
N PHE A 588 -2.38 35.93 28.24
CA PHE A 588 -3.16 34.75 27.88
C PHE A 588 -2.60 33.50 28.57
N GLY A 589 -3.43 32.47 28.68
CA GLY A 589 -3.05 31.11 29.06
C GLY A 589 -4.27 30.22 29.26
N ASN A 590 -4.17 28.91 29.08
CA ASN A 590 -5.25 27.96 29.33
C ASN A 590 -5.34 27.66 30.83
N ILE A 591 -6.21 28.39 31.52
CA ILE A 591 -6.34 28.39 32.99
C ILE A 591 -7.43 27.41 33.44
N TYR A 592 -8.52 27.28 32.66
CA TYR A 592 -9.67 26.45 33.01
C TYR A 592 -9.60 25.02 32.44
N GLY A 593 -8.56 24.65 31.69
CA GLY A 593 -8.40 23.33 31.07
C GLY A 593 -9.39 23.13 29.92
N SER A 594 -9.44 24.10 29.00
CA SER A 594 -10.42 24.13 27.91
C SER A 594 -9.84 23.92 26.51
N GLY A 595 -8.52 23.77 26.40
CA GLY A 595 -7.77 23.89 25.14
C GLY A 595 -7.52 25.36 24.84
N ARG A 596 -8.60 26.12 24.68
CA ARG A 596 -8.60 27.57 24.42
C ARG A 596 -7.84 28.35 25.50
N ALA A 597 -7.07 29.34 25.08
CA ALA A 597 -6.51 30.34 25.98
C ALA A 597 -7.61 31.21 26.62
N ASP A 598 -7.50 31.42 27.92
CA ASP A 598 -8.26 32.38 28.71
C ASP A 598 -7.51 33.72 28.76
N LEU A 599 -8.21 34.82 29.09
CA LEU A 599 -7.62 36.16 29.21
C LEU A 599 -7.37 36.51 30.68
N ILE A 600 -6.17 37.00 30.99
CA ILE A 600 -5.78 37.43 32.33
C ILE A 600 -5.47 38.93 32.33
N HIS A 601 -6.23 39.71 33.09
CA HIS A 601 -5.98 41.14 33.29
C HIS A 601 -5.27 41.39 34.63
N VAL A 602 -4.05 41.94 34.57
CA VAL A 602 -3.15 42.19 35.72
C VAL A 602 -3.37 43.60 36.31
N GLU A 603 -4.20 43.68 37.34
CA GLU A 603 -4.48 44.91 38.08
C GLU A 603 -3.45 45.11 39.22
N GLN A 604 -2.77 46.26 39.27
CA GLN A 604 -1.96 46.60 40.46
C GLN A 604 -2.88 47.10 41.59
N ILE A 605 -2.88 46.42 42.72
CA ILE A 605 -3.69 46.78 43.89
C ILE A 605 -2.83 47.44 44.98
N GLY A 606 -3.34 48.54 45.55
CA GLY A 606 -2.68 49.24 46.65
C GLY A 606 -1.32 49.88 46.30
N SER A 607 -0.56 50.22 47.35
CA SER A 607 0.70 50.97 47.26
C SER A 607 1.97 50.12 47.26
N ASN A 608 1.86 48.80 47.45
CA ASN A 608 2.99 47.93 47.77
C ASN A 608 3.45 47.07 46.58
N PHE A 609 2.93 47.34 45.37
CA PHE A 609 3.10 46.47 44.20
C PHE A 609 2.56 45.05 44.44
N ASP A 610 1.41 44.98 45.11
CA ASP A 610 0.54 43.80 45.13
C ASP A 610 -0.24 43.74 43.80
N TYR A 611 -0.60 42.54 43.32
CA TYR A 611 -1.29 42.34 42.04
C TYR A 611 -2.51 41.42 42.17
N ARG A 612 -3.58 41.76 41.44
CA ARG A 612 -4.72 40.88 41.18
C ARG A 612 -4.69 40.46 39.71
N PHE A 613 -4.74 39.17 39.48
CA PHE A 613 -4.96 38.56 38.18
C PHE A 613 -6.46 38.28 38.07
N ASN A 614 -7.16 39.08 37.27
CA ASN A 614 -8.59 38.89 36.99
C ASN A 614 -8.70 37.84 35.87
N LEU A 615 -9.32 36.70 36.15
CA LEU A 615 -9.34 35.54 35.26
C LEU A 615 -10.62 35.53 34.41
N HIS A 616 -10.49 35.96 33.16
CA HIS A 616 -11.58 36.01 32.19
C HIS A 616 -11.57 34.73 31.34
N ARG A 617 -12.38 33.77 31.77
CA ARG A 617 -12.55 32.47 31.11
C ARG A 617 -13.07 32.63 29.69
N ASN A 618 -12.46 31.95 28.73
CA ASN A 618 -12.88 31.91 27.34
C ASN A 618 -14.05 30.93 27.14
N THR A 619 -15.21 31.49 26.82
CA THR A 619 -16.45 30.78 26.48
C THR A 619 -16.83 30.92 25.01
N GLY A 620 -15.92 31.42 24.17
CA GLY A 620 -16.10 31.49 22.73
C GLY A 620 -16.15 30.11 22.08
N ASP A 621 -16.70 30.04 20.87
CA ASP A 621 -16.91 28.78 20.14
C ASP A 621 -16.83 28.99 18.62
N GLY A 622 -16.58 27.89 17.91
CA GLY A 622 -16.52 27.82 16.44
C GLY A 622 -15.17 28.16 15.81
N GLY A 623 -15.05 27.94 14.51
CA GLY A 623 -13.83 28.16 13.73
C GLY A 623 -12.72 27.10 13.90
N ARG A 624 -12.93 26.09 14.75
CA ARG A 624 -11.98 24.98 15.03
C ARG A 624 -12.11 23.83 14.03
N LYS A 625 -13.22 23.73 13.30
CA LYS A 625 -13.51 22.60 12.41
C LYS A 625 -13.85 23.07 11.00
N LEU A 626 -13.10 22.57 10.04
CA LEU A 626 -13.38 22.66 8.61
C LEU A 626 -14.18 21.43 8.15
N LYS A 627 -14.72 21.50 6.93
CA LYS A 627 -15.57 20.44 6.38
C LYS A 627 -14.77 19.19 6.00
N GLY A 628 -13.62 19.38 5.34
CA GLY A 628 -12.70 18.30 4.97
C GLY A 628 -11.94 17.66 6.14
N ASP A 629 -12.28 17.98 7.40
CA ASP A 629 -11.65 17.39 8.60
C ASP A 629 -12.26 16.03 8.98
N GLY A 630 -13.33 15.60 8.32
CA GLY A 630 -14.02 14.34 8.63
C GLY A 630 -13.88 13.29 7.53
N ASP A 631 -13.09 13.54 6.50
CA ASP A 631 -13.11 12.76 5.26
C ASP A 631 -12.24 11.50 5.36
N HIS A 632 -12.92 10.35 5.43
CA HIS A 632 -12.33 9.01 5.40
C HIS A 632 -12.93 8.18 4.25
N TYR A 633 -12.26 7.08 3.89
CA TYR A 633 -12.63 6.24 2.76
C TYR A 633 -12.41 4.77 3.11
N CYS A 634 -13.36 3.90 2.75
CA CYS A 634 -13.20 2.46 2.90
C CYS A 634 -14.33 1.68 2.18
N SER A 635 -14.09 0.45 1.71
CA SER A 635 -15.12 -0.39 1.06
C SER A 635 -16.15 -0.97 2.06
N MET A 636 -17.10 -0.14 2.49
CA MET A 636 -18.17 -0.49 3.44
C MET A 636 -19.16 -1.53 2.90
N TYR A 637 -19.20 -1.72 1.58
CA TYR A 637 -20.02 -2.71 0.88
C TYR A 637 -19.25 -3.93 0.36
N GLY A 638 -17.95 -4.05 0.64
CA GLY A 638 -17.11 -5.19 0.23
C GLY A 638 -17.00 -5.37 -1.28
N ARG A 639 -16.66 -4.28 -1.99
CA ARG A 639 -16.66 -4.21 -3.47
C ARG A 639 -15.29 -4.02 -4.11
N GLY A 640 -14.22 -3.95 -3.30
CA GLY A 640 -12.85 -3.68 -3.76
C GLY A 640 -12.56 -2.23 -4.16
N TYR A 641 -13.55 -1.34 -3.97
CA TYR A 641 -13.42 0.11 -4.11
C TYR A 641 -14.14 0.81 -2.96
N ASP A 642 -13.66 1.99 -2.60
CA ASP A 642 -14.03 2.69 -1.38
C ASP A 642 -15.32 3.49 -1.50
N ASP A 643 -16.06 3.47 -0.39
CA ASP A 643 -17.14 4.38 -0.06
C ASP A 643 -16.60 5.54 0.78
N TYR A 644 -17.25 6.71 0.71
CA TYR A 644 -16.83 7.91 1.42
C TYR A 644 -17.57 8.02 2.76
N LEU A 645 -16.82 8.31 3.81
CA LEU A 645 -17.26 8.31 5.21
C LEU A 645 -16.96 9.68 5.81
N TRP A 646 -17.98 10.35 6.37
CA TRP A 646 -17.78 11.59 7.12
C TRP A 646 -17.88 11.37 8.62
N VAL A 647 -16.75 11.54 9.31
CA VAL A 647 -16.60 11.29 10.74
C VAL A 647 -16.66 12.61 11.52
N TRP A 648 -17.70 12.73 12.33
CA TRP A 648 -17.89 13.87 13.23
C TRP A 648 -16.88 13.84 14.37
N GLU A 649 -16.56 15.00 14.93
CA GLU A 649 -15.67 15.16 16.10
C GLU A 649 -15.96 14.16 17.24
N GLY A 650 -17.24 13.89 17.53
CA GLY A 650 -17.69 12.96 18.58
C GLY A 650 -17.89 11.50 18.15
N GLY A 651 -17.38 11.09 16.99
CA GLY A 651 -17.39 9.69 16.55
C GLY A 651 -18.70 9.18 15.97
N MET A 652 -19.59 10.08 15.56
CA MET A 652 -20.71 9.77 14.69
C MET A 652 -20.20 9.63 13.26
N ILE A 653 -20.70 8.65 12.49
CA ILE A 653 -20.21 8.32 11.15
C ILE A 653 -21.39 8.31 10.17
N ASP A 654 -21.34 9.21 9.19
CA ASP A 654 -22.31 9.29 8.08
C ASP A 654 -21.67 8.74 6.79
N LEU A 655 -22.43 8.00 5.98
CA LEU A 655 -21.94 7.25 4.82
C LEU A 655 -22.46 7.81 3.49
N PHE A 656 -21.57 7.87 2.51
CA PHE A 656 -21.85 8.16 1.11
C PHE A 656 -21.37 6.98 0.27
N GLU A 657 -22.32 6.19 -0.24
CA GLU A 657 -22.04 5.01 -1.06
C GLU A 657 -21.46 5.43 -2.42
N ASN A 658 -20.37 4.77 -2.84
CA ASN A 658 -19.84 4.87 -4.19
C ASN A 658 -20.71 4.05 -5.15
N VAL A 659 -21.47 4.70 -6.02
CA VAL A 659 -22.37 4.06 -7.01
C VAL A 659 -21.88 4.17 -8.45
N ASN A 660 -20.74 4.85 -8.68
CA ASN A 660 -20.18 5.10 -10.01
C ASN A 660 -18.65 5.27 -9.94
N PRO A 661 -17.89 4.23 -9.56
CA PRO A 661 -16.44 4.34 -9.35
C PRO A 661 -15.71 4.85 -10.60
N GLY A 662 -14.63 5.59 -10.39
CA GLY A 662 -13.84 6.22 -11.45
C GLY A 662 -14.45 7.46 -12.12
N ASN A 663 -15.65 7.91 -11.74
CA ASN A 663 -16.44 8.90 -12.50
C ASN A 663 -16.98 10.07 -11.65
N GLU A 664 -17.47 11.11 -12.32
CA GLU A 664 -18.20 12.21 -11.67
C GLU A 664 -19.57 11.75 -11.11
N GLY A 665 -20.07 12.46 -10.08
CA GLY A 665 -21.39 12.19 -9.49
C GLY A 665 -21.51 10.83 -8.81
N MET A 666 -20.43 10.32 -8.20
CA MET A 666 -20.36 8.94 -7.71
C MET A 666 -21.05 8.66 -6.36
N TRP A 667 -21.56 9.67 -5.66
CA TRP A 667 -22.01 9.53 -4.27
C TRP A 667 -23.53 9.43 -4.08
N ASN A 668 -23.95 8.47 -3.25
CA ASN A 668 -25.33 8.30 -2.80
C ASN A 668 -25.39 8.38 -1.26
N ASP A 669 -26.02 9.42 -0.72
CA ASP A 669 -26.16 9.66 0.73
C ASP A 669 -26.98 8.54 1.41
N ARG A 670 -26.33 7.85 2.37
CA ARG A 670 -26.92 6.79 3.20
C ARG A 670 -27.22 7.26 4.62
N GLY A 671 -26.87 8.49 4.98
CA GLY A 671 -26.97 9.03 6.33
C GLY A 671 -26.11 8.29 7.35
N ARG A 672 -26.51 8.39 8.62
CA ARG A 672 -25.75 7.81 9.75
C ARG A 672 -25.76 6.29 9.75
N ILE A 673 -24.56 5.71 9.88
CA ILE A 673 -24.37 4.25 10.02
C ILE A 673 -23.89 3.84 11.42
N LEU A 674 -23.11 4.68 12.12
CA LEU A 674 -22.53 4.34 13.42
C LEU A 674 -22.36 5.58 14.32
N GLU A 675 -22.29 5.35 15.64
CA GLU A 675 -21.88 6.33 16.65
C GLU A 675 -21.03 5.62 17.71
N THR A 676 -19.72 5.90 17.70
CA THR A 676 -18.72 5.25 18.58
C THR A 676 -18.52 5.97 19.91
N ALA A 677 -18.91 7.25 19.99
CA ALA A 677 -18.55 8.21 21.05
C ALA A 677 -17.04 8.44 21.25
N ILE A 678 -16.20 8.08 20.26
CA ILE A 678 -14.75 8.27 20.27
C ILE A 678 -14.37 9.50 19.42
N GLY A 679 -13.36 10.27 19.85
CA GLY A 679 -12.91 11.45 19.10
C GLY A 679 -12.35 11.09 17.72
N ARG A 680 -12.76 11.79 16.65
CA ARG A 680 -12.52 11.35 15.25
C ARG A 680 -11.09 10.90 14.92
N LYS A 681 -10.07 11.59 15.47
CA LYS A 681 -8.63 11.28 15.30
C LYS A 681 -8.29 9.82 15.67
N TRP A 682 -9.09 9.21 16.54
CA TRP A 682 -8.89 7.86 17.08
C TRP A 682 -9.78 6.81 16.41
N ILE A 683 -10.40 7.16 15.26
CA ILE A 683 -11.20 6.27 14.42
C ILE A 683 -10.43 6.03 13.13
N GLN A 684 -10.19 4.76 12.81
CA GLN A 684 -9.60 4.30 11.56
C GLN A 684 -10.45 3.17 10.97
N PHE A 685 -10.15 2.79 9.73
CA PHE A 685 -10.98 1.92 8.91
C PHE A 685 -10.11 0.87 8.22
N GLY A 686 -10.66 -0.32 8.02
CA GLY A 686 -10.03 -1.43 7.31
C GLY A 686 -10.78 -2.73 7.58
N ASP A 687 -10.67 -3.72 6.69
CA ASP A 687 -11.19 -5.07 6.95
C ASP A 687 -10.31 -5.76 8.00
N TRP A 688 -10.85 -6.06 9.19
CA TRP A 688 -10.08 -6.71 10.26
C TRP A 688 -10.12 -8.23 10.18
N ASP A 689 -11.08 -8.86 9.50
CA ASP A 689 -11.20 -10.33 9.49
C ASP A 689 -11.29 -11.04 8.13
N GLY A 690 -11.04 -10.30 7.05
CA GLY A 690 -10.81 -10.81 5.70
C GLY A 690 -12.07 -11.37 5.05
N ASP A 691 -13.24 -10.78 5.36
CA ASP A 691 -14.52 -11.14 4.73
C ASP A 691 -14.90 -10.23 3.55
N GLY A 692 -14.11 -9.17 3.34
CA GLY A 692 -14.23 -8.16 2.30
C GLY A 692 -14.85 -6.86 2.79
N PHE A 693 -15.60 -6.85 3.89
CA PHE A 693 -16.27 -5.65 4.39
C PHE A 693 -15.35 -4.82 5.28
N CYS A 694 -15.30 -3.51 5.03
CA CYS A 694 -14.52 -2.63 5.89
C CYS A 694 -15.17 -2.44 7.28
N ASP A 695 -14.36 -2.63 8.33
CA ASP A 695 -14.73 -2.41 9.73
C ASP A 695 -14.37 -0.99 10.22
N VAL A 696 -14.84 -0.66 11.43
CA VAL A 696 -14.43 0.55 12.15
C VAL A 696 -13.57 0.18 13.36
N LEU A 697 -12.37 0.75 13.42
CA LEU A 697 -11.35 0.48 14.43
C LEU A 697 -11.16 1.72 15.31
N THR A 698 -11.46 1.62 16.61
CA THR A 698 -11.25 2.72 17.56
C THR A 698 -10.03 2.46 18.43
N VAL A 699 -9.07 3.39 18.41
CA VAL A 699 -7.75 3.28 19.05
C VAL A 699 -7.74 4.05 20.38
N ASP A 700 -7.31 3.39 21.45
CA ASP A 700 -7.05 4.05 22.72
C ASP A 700 -5.75 4.89 22.65
N ARG A 701 -5.83 6.19 22.96
CA ARG A 701 -4.72 7.14 22.77
C ARG A 701 -3.56 7.02 23.76
N GLU A 702 -3.73 6.35 24.90
CA GLU A 702 -2.69 6.21 25.92
C GLU A 702 -1.91 4.89 25.74
N THR A 703 -2.58 3.87 25.19
CA THR A 703 -2.05 2.51 25.11
C THR A 703 -1.89 2.00 23.68
N GLY A 704 -2.58 2.58 22.70
CA GLY A 704 -2.69 2.01 21.36
C GLY A 704 -3.48 0.70 21.31
N ASN A 705 -4.23 0.33 22.36
CA ASN A 705 -5.17 -0.79 22.33
C ASN A 705 -6.31 -0.50 21.34
N VAL A 706 -6.94 -1.52 20.76
CA VAL A 706 -7.93 -1.34 19.67
C VAL A 706 -9.23 -2.08 19.98
N GLN A 707 -10.36 -1.40 19.76
CA GLN A 707 -11.68 -2.03 19.69
C GLN A 707 -12.18 -2.07 18.25
N LEU A 708 -12.67 -3.25 17.85
CA LEU A 708 -13.29 -3.54 16.56
C LEU A 708 -14.81 -3.38 16.68
N TRP A 709 -15.39 -2.57 15.79
CA TRP A 709 -16.82 -2.56 15.48
C TRP A 709 -17.00 -3.28 14.15
N ARG A 710 -17.25 -4.60 14.20
CA ARG A 710 -17.35 -5.43 12.99
C ARG A 710 -18.53 -5.00 12.12
N ASN A 711 -18.31 -4.85 10.83
CA ASN A 711 -19.32 -4.70 9.79
C ASN A 711 -19.89 -6.09 9.43
N GLY A 712 -21.13 -6.37 9.81
CA GLY A 712 -21.83 -7.63 9.50
C GLY A 712 -22.42 -7.69 8.08
N GLY A 713 -21.96 -6.82 7.17
CA GLY A 713 -22.54 -6.63 5.85
C GLY A 713 -23.86 -5.85 5.87
N VAL A 714 -24.59 -5.92 4.75
CA VAL A 714 -25.71 -5.02 4.42
C VAL A 714 -27.06 -5.53 4.94
N ASP A 715 -27.81 -4.68 5.63
CA ASP A 715 -29.24 -4.92 5.90
C ASP A 715 -30.07 -4.71 4.62
N GLU A 716 -30.64 -5.79 4.06
CA GLU A 716 -31.50 -5.76 2.88
C GLU A 716 -32.67 -4.74 2.96
N SER A 717 -33.11 -4.35 4.17
CA SER A 717 -34.28 -3.50 4.36
C SER A 717 -33.98 -1.99 4.35
N SER A 718 -32.75 -1.58 4.67
CA SER A 718 -32.27 -0.20 4.58
C SER A 718 -31.25 0.01 3.45
N GLY A 719 -30.50 -1.03 3.09
CA GLY A 719 -29.35 -0.98 2.20
C GLY A 719 -28.11 -0.37 2.85
N ASN A 720 -28.05 -0.23 4.18
CA ASN A 720 -26.89 0.28 4.90
C ASN A 720 -26.09 -0.88 5.55
N PRO A 721 -24.78 -0.68 5.83
CA PRO A 721 -23.98 -1.60 6.65
C PRO A 721 -24.58 -1.81 8.05
N THR A 722 -24.24 -2.93 8.68
CA THR A 722 -24.68 -3.29 10.03
C THR A 722 -23.47 -3.50 10.95
N PHE A 723 -23.54 -3.08 12.21
CA PHE A 723 -22.40 -3.16 13.12
C PHE A 723 -22.67 -4.03 14.34
N GLU A 724 -21.70 -4.88 14.70
CA GLU A 724 -21.68 -5.59 15.98
C GLU A 724 -21.32 -4.67 17.15
N THR A 725 -21.55 -5.14 18.39
CA THR A 725 -21.06 -4.45 19.59
C THR A 725 -19.54 -4.51 19.67
N ALA A 726 -18.89 -3.38 19.94
CA ALA A 726 -17.43 -3.26 20.01
C ALA A 726 -16.74 -4.34 20.87
N VAL A 727 -15.66 -4.91 20.35
CA VAL A 727 -14.81 -5.91 21.05
C VAL A 727 -13.34 -5.53 20.99
N THR A 728 -12.59 -5.72 22.08
CA THR A 728 -11.14 -5.48 22.08
C THR A 728 -10.41 -6.55 21.28
N VAL A 729 -9.69 -6.12 20.23
CA VAL A 729 -8.89 -7.00 19.34
C VAL A 729 -7.39 -6.85 19.55
N VAL A 730 -6.91 -5.65 19.89
CA VAL A 730 -5.51 -5.41 20.30
C VAL A 730 -5.48 -5.01 21.77
N SER A 731 -4.59 -5.64 22.54
CA SER A 731 -4.38 -5.35 23.95
C SER A 731 -2.91 -5.50 24.36
N GLY A 732 -2.52 -4.91 25.49
CA GLY A 732 -1.17 -5.04 26.06
C GLY A 732 -0.20 -3.92 25.69
N SER A 733 -0.70 -2.81 25.15
CA SER A 733 0.07 -1.60 24.83
C SER A 733 1.22 -1.81 23.83
N LEU A 734 0.89 -2.36 22.66
CA LEU A 734 1.87 -2.69 21.61
C LEU A 734 2.61 -1.45 21.06
N CYS A 735 1.93 -0.31 20.99
CA CYS A 735 2.54 0.95 20.57
C CYS A 735 2.78 1.89 21.77
N PRO A 736 4.02 2.01 22.29
CA PRO A 736 4.36 2.87 23.42
C PRO A 736 4.58 4.34 23.00
N GLN A 737 4.11 4.73 21.82
CA GLN A 737 4.32 6.05 21.24
C GLN A 737 3.19 7.00 21.68
N THR A 738 3.56 8.23 22.06
CA THR A 738 2.64 9.15 22.73
C THR A 738 1.78 9.99 21.78
N TRP A 739 0.67 10.48 22.33
CA TRP A 739 -0.20 11.50 21.74
C TRP A 739 0.53 12.83 21.49
N ASN A 740 0.17 13.47 20.38
CA ASN A 740 0.50 14.83 19.93
C ASN A 740 -0.83 15.50 19.46
N PRO A 741 -0.97 16.85 19.53
CA PRO A 741 -2.20 17.56 19.15
C PRO A 741 -2.57 17.47 17.66
N ASN A 742 -1.59 17.51 16.76
CA ASN A 742 -1.74 17.52 15.29
C ASN A 742 -2.73 16.47 14.80
N PRO A 743 -3.84 16.81 14.12
CA PRO A 743 -4.80 15.83 13.62
C PRO A 743 -4.17 14.70 12.79
N GLU A 744 -3.16 15.01 11.99
CA GLU A 744 -2.47 14.08 11.09
C GLU A 744 -1.49 13.12 11.80
N ASP A 745 -1.07 13.46 13.01
CA ASP A 745 -0.10 12.65 13.75
C ASP A 745 -0.77 11.45 14.44
N LEU A 746 -0.80 10.32 13.72
CA LEU A 746 -1.26 9.02 14.23
C LEU A 746 -0.09 8.05 14.36
N ALA A 747 0.23 7.73 15.61
CA ALA A 747 1.25 6.74 15.98
C ALA A 747 0.83 5.29 15.68
N VAL A 748 -0.47 5.01 15.68
CA VAL A 748 -1.03 3.72 15.23
C VAL A 748 -1.61 3.91 13.83
N ARG A 749 -1.30 3.00 12.91
CA ARG A 749 -1.89 2.90 11.56
C ARG A 749 -2.36 1.47 11.33
N PHE A 750 -3.23 1.29 10.34
CA PHE A 750 -3.66 -0.02 9.85
C PHE A 750 -3.46 -0.12 8.33
N GLY A 751 -3.19 -1.32 7.85
CA GLY A 751 -3.04 -1.66 6.45
C GLY A 751 -2.52 -3.09 6.30
N ASP A 752 -2.88 -3.78 5.22
CA ASP A 752 -2.49 -5.18 4.95
C ASP A 752 -1.01 -5.24 4.53
N LEU A 753 -0.14 -5.86 5.35
CA LEU A 753 1.31 -5.90 5.08
C LEU A 753 1.77 -7.12 4.28
N ASP A 754 1.01 -8.23 4.27
CA ASP A 754 1.40 -9.50 3.63
C ASP A 754 0.45 -10.02 2.54
N GLY A 755 -0.68 -9.34 2.33
CA GLY A 755 -1.64 -9.58 1.24
C GLY A 755 -2.71 -10.63 1.56
N ASP A 756 -2.96 -10.98 2.83
CA ASP A 756 -3.98 -11.98 3.21
C ASP A 756 -5.43 -11.45 3.19
N GLY A 757 -5.62 -10.13 2.99
CA GLY A 757 -6.90 -9.44 2.95
C GLY A 757 -7.29 -8.76 4.27
N ARG A 758 -6.46 -8.83 5.31
CA ARG A 758 -6.71 -8.22 6.63
C ARG A 758 -5.79 -7.03 6.86
N VAL A 759 -6.29 -6.00 7.52
CA VAL A 759 -5.43 -4.92 7.98
C VAL A 759 -4.64 -5.30 9.24
N ASP A 760 -3.34 -5.04 9.19
CA ASP A 760 -2.41 -5.29 10.29
C ASP A 760 -2.27 -4.11 11.24
N TYR A 761 -1.66 -4.35 12.40
CA TYR A 761 -1.37 -3.29 13.37
C TYR A 761 0.03 -2.73 13.19
N ILE A 762 0.13 -1.44 12.87
CA ILE A 762 1.38 -0.71 12.64
C ILE A 762 1.58 0.35 13.73
N CYS A 763 2.77 0.39 14.34
CA CYS A 763 3.20 1.42 15.28
C CYS A 763 4.37 2.24 14.70
N MET A 764 4.18 3.55 14.57
CA MET A 764 5.13 4.49 13.97
C MET A 764 5.83 5.37 15.02
N ASP A 765 7.15 5.34 15.02
CA ASP A 765 7.98 6.32 15.73
C ASP A 765 7.93 7.67 14.99
N PRO A 766 8.24 8.81 15.66
CA PRO A 766 8.11 10.15 15.06
C PRO A 766 8.85 10.36 13.74
N ASP A 767 9.90 9.58 13.46
CA ASP A 767 10.76 9.61 12.27
C ASP A 767 10.35 8.61 11.16
N GLY A 768 9.13 8.08 11.24
CA GLY A 768 8.58 7.13 10.27
C GLY A 768 9.04 5.69 10.47
N ARG A 769 10.00 5.42 11.38
CA ARG A 769 10.45 4.07 11.71
C ARG A 769 9.28 3.27 12.28
N SER A 770 8.93 2.18 11.62
CA SER A 770 7.66 1.49 11.87
C SER A 770 7.86 0.05 12.35
N ARG A 771 6.96 -0.39 13.23
CA ARG A 771 6.90 -1.74 13.81
C ARG A 771 5.55 -2.38 13.52
N GLY A 772 5.52 -3.66 13.19
CA GLY A 772 4.34 -4.35 12.67
C GLY A 772 3.98 -5.64 13.39
N TRP A 773 2.68 -5.93 13.42
CA TRP A 773 2.09 -7.16 13.95
C TRP A 773 0.99 -7.66 13.00
N LEU A 774 1.18 -8.86 12.45
CA LEU A 774 0.28 -9.47 11.48
C LEU A 774 -1.03 -9.95 12.14
N ASN A 775 -2.17 -9.55 11.60
CA ASN A 775 -3.52 -9.82 12.11
C ASN A 775 -4.08 -11.15 11.58
N THR A 776 -3.33 -12.24 11.75
CA THR A 776 -3.72 -13.54 11.18
C THR A 776 -5.08 -14.04 11.70
N ALA A 777 -5.73 -14.94 10.96
CA ALA A 777 -6.93 -15.67 11.42
C ALA A 777 -6.75 -16.47 12.74
N SER A 778 -5.54 -16.56 13.29
CA SER A 778 -5.23 -17.14 14.61
C SER A 778 -5.01 -16.10 15.73
N GLY A 779 -5.13 -14.81 15.40
CA GLY A 779 -4.85 -13.66 16.26
C GLY A 779 -3.62 -12.85 15.81
N VAL A 780 -3.43 -11.69 16.44
CA VAL A 780 -2.34 -10.74 16.17
C VAL A 780 -0.99 -11.31 16.60
N GLN A 781 -0.01 -11.35 15.69
CA GLN A 781 1.33 -11.90 15.90
C GLN A 781 2.42 -10.87 15.62
N ALA A 782 3.42 -10.75 16.50
CA ALA A 782 4.56 -9.85 16.27
C ALA A 782 5.46 -10.37 15.15
N MET A 783 5.82 -9.50 14.19
CA MET A 783 6.82 -9.82 13.18
C MET A 783 8.22 -9.98 13.81
N SER A 784 9.13 -10.69 13.14
CA SER A 784 10.48 -10.97 13.65
C SER A 784 11.54 -10.77 12.56
N PRO A 785 12.37 -9.71 12.63
CA PRO A 785 12.34 -8.62 13.62
C PRO A 785 11.03 -7.82 13.57
N ASN A 786 10.63 -7.18 14.67
CA ASN A 786 9.36 -6.46 14.71
C ASN A 786 9.40 -5.06 14.06
N GLN A 787 10.57 -4.61 13.59
CA GLN A 787 10.72 -3.40 12.79
C GLN A 787 10.43 -3.74 11.32
N ILE A 788 9.34 -3.20 10.77
CA ILE A 788 8.90 -3.45 9.39
C ILE A 788 9.48 -2.46 8.39
N LYS A 789 9.82 -1.23 8.82
CA LYS A 789 10.37 -0.17 7.97
C LYS A 789 11.36 0.66 8.79
N VAL A 790 12.55 0.86 8.23
CA VAL A 790 13.58 1.77 8.78
C VAL A 790 13.14 3.22 8.68
N SER A 791 13.68 4.07 9.56
CA SER A 791 13.53 5.53 9.47
C SER A 791 13.99 6.06 8.11
N VAL A 792 13.22 6.97 7.52
CA VAL A 792 13.63 7.77 6.36
C VAL A 792 13.89 9.24 6.75
N GLY A 793 13.88 9.56 8.05
CA GLY A 793 14.16 10.90 8.56
C GLY A 793 13.03 11.92 8.41
N PHE A 794 11.81 11.46 8.10
CA PHE A 794 10.63 12.32 7.93
C PHE A 794 9.63 12.18 9.09
N ASP A 795 8.91 13.27 9.34
CA ASP A 795 7.88 13.39 10.37
C ASP A 795 6.64 12.52 10.04
N ARG A 796 6.29 11.59 10.94
CA ARG A 796 5.26 10.55 10.74
C ARG A 796 3.84 11.05 10.47
N ALA A 797 3.52 12.32 10.76
CA ALA A 797 2.25 12.91 10.36
C ALA A 797 2.08 12.98 8.82
N ASN A 798 3.22 12.99 8.10
CA ASN A 798 3.31 13.13 6.64
C ASN A 798 3.44 11.78 5.92
N HIS A 799 3.43 10.67 6.65
CA HIS A 799 3.41 9.33 6.08
C HIS A 799 1.99 8.81 5.84
N ARG A 800 1.85 7.93 4.86
CA ARG A 800 0.61 7.22 4.51
C ARG A 800 0.95 5.76 4.18
N TRP A 801 -0.05 4.89 4.30
CA TRP A 801 0.02 3.48 3.93
C TRP A 801 -1.12 3.24 2.94
N ALA A 802 -0.80 2.81 1.72
CA ALA A 802 -1.78 2.59 0.67
C ALA A 802 -1.18 1.72 -0.45
N ASP A 803 -1.92 0.71 -0.89
CA ASP A 803 -1.60 -0.12 -2.07
C ASP A 803 -1.69 0.73 -3.34
N VAL A 804 -0.56 1.22 -3.87
CA VAL A 804 -0.51 2.07 -5.08
C VAL A 804 -0.10 1.30 -6.33
N ASN A 805 0.50 0.12 -6.21
CA ASN A 805 0.81 -0.75 -7.35
C ASN A 805 -0.39 -1.65 -7.77
N GLY A 806 -1.33 -1.91 -6.87
CA GLY A 806 -2.48 -2.79 -7.06
C GLY A 806 -2.18 -4.27 -6.83
N ASP A 807 -1.26 -4.62 -5.92
CA ASP A 807 -0.93 -6.03 -5.59
C ASP A 807 -1.72 -6.60 -4.40
N GLY A 808 -2.32 -5.74 -3.58
CA GLY A 808 -3.12 -6.08 -2.40
C GLY A 808 -2.50 -5.61 -1.08
N ALA A 809 -1.18 -5.54 -0.99
CA ALA A 809 -0.46 -5.10 0.21
C ALA A 809 -0.23 -3.58 0.20
N VAL A 810 -0.11 -2.95 1.39
CA VAL A 810 0.04 -1.50 1.48
C VAL A 810 1.48 -1.03 1.26
N ASP A 811 1.67 -0.14 0.29
CA ASP A 811 2.93 0.56 0.07
C ASP A 811 3.14 1.66 1.11
N PHE A 812 4.41 1.98 1.37
CA PHE A 812 4.79 3.03 2.31
C PHE A 812 5.03 4.34 1.56
N LEU A 813 4.29 5.39 1.90
CA LEU A 813 4.35 6.69 1.24
C LEU A 813 4.84 7.79 2.17
N TRP A 814 5.57 8.76 1.62
CA TRP A 814 5.80 10.08 2.24
C TRP A 814 5.20 11.17 1.35
N VAL A 815 4.48 12.11 1.95
CA VAL A 815 3.87 13.25 1.27
C VAL A 815 4.48 14.55 1.79
N ASP A 816 5.12 15.33 0.92
CA ASP A 816 5.66 16.63 1.31
C ASP A 816 4.54 17.58 1.76
N LYS A 817 4.56 17.99 3.03
CA LYS A 817 3.59 18.90 3.65
C LYS A 817 3.39 20.20 2.84
N HIS A 818 4.47 20.73 2.25
CA HIS A 818 4.53 22.02 1.58
C HIS A 818 4.21 21.94 0.08
N THR A 819 4.65 20.88 -0.61
CA THR A 819 4.45 20.75 -2.07
C THR A 819 3.34 19.78 -2.47
N GLY A 820 3.08 18.75 -1.66
CA GLY A 820 2.25 17.58 -1.99
C GLY A 820 2.95 16.48 -2.79
N ASN A 821 4.25 16.63 -3.10
CA ASN A 821 5.01 15.60 -3.80
C ASN A 821 5.03 14.30 -2.98
N VAL A 822 4.83 13.18 -3.66
CA VAL A 822 4.79 11.85 -3.03
C VAL A 822 6.06 11.07 -3.38
N GLN A 823 6.74 10.56 -2.35
CA GLN A 823 7.74 9.52 -2.49
C GLN A 823 7.16 8.18 -2.04
N CYS A 824 7.53 7.10 -2.71
CA CYS A 824 6.92 5.78 -2.55
C CYS A 824 8.01 4.72 -2.35
N TRP A 825 7.77 3.81 -1.41
CA TRP A 825 8.48 2.56 -1.28
C TRP A 825 7.46 1.45 -1.45
N ILE A 826 7.57 0.69 -2.54
CA ILE A 826 6.67 -0.43 -2.82
C ILE A 826 6.93 -1.56 -1.82
N ASN A 827 5.86 -2.14 -1.28
CA ASN A 827 5.95 -3.29 -0.40
C ASN A 827 6.42 -4.51 -1.20
N GLY A 828 7.46 -5.19 -0.73
CA GLY A 828 7.93 -6.44 -1.33
C GLY A 828 7.71 -7.67 -0.46
N GLY A 829 6.80 -7.57 0.51
CA GLY A 829 6.45 -8.62 1.44
C GLY A 829 7.56 -8.95 2.45
N VAL A 830 7.31 -10.01 3.22
CA VAL A 830 8.16 -10.43 4.34
C VAL A 830 9.51 -10.96 3.86
N LYS A 831 10.58 -10.23 4.19
CA LYS A 831 11.97 -10.51 3.83
C LYS A 831 12.87 -10.02 4.98
N ALA A 832 13.30 -10.92 5.86
CA ALA A 832 14.04 -10.50 7.05
C ALA A 832 15.49 -10.09 6.72
N ALA A 833 15.69 -8.77 6.60
CA ALA A 833 16.98 -8.12 6.79
C ALA A 833 17.29 -7.97 8.29
N LEU A 834 18.53 -7.57 8.60
CA LEU A 834 18.97 -7.38 10.00
C LEU A 834 18.28 -6.20 10.71
N ASP A 835 17.66 -5.30 9.95
CA ASP A 835 17.01 -4.05 10.38
C ASP A 835 15.60 -3.83 9.78
N SER A 836 15.07 -4.77 9.00
CA SER A 836 13.70 -4.74 8.47
C SER A 836 13.17 -6.16 8.29
N SER A 837 11.92 -6.44 8.71
CA SER A 837 11.26 -7.71 8.37
C SER A 837 10.60 -7.73 7.00
N MET A 838 10.54 -6.60 6.30
CA MET A 838 9.95 -6.52 4.95
C MET A 838 10.91 -5.86 3.94
N TYR A 839 10.74 -6.22 2.66
CA TYR A 839 11.39 -5.53 1.55
C TYR A 839 10.62 -4.26 1.20
N TRP A 840 11.37 -3.23 0.78
CA TRP A 840 10.84 -1.92 0.41
C TRP A 840 11.58 -1.42 -0.83
N ASP A 841 10.91 -1.45 -1.97
CA ASP A 841 11.49 -1.07 -3.26
C ASP A 841 11.30 0.45 -3.48
N GLU A 842 12.38 1.23 -3.31
CA GLU A 842 12.33 2.69 -3.38
C GLU A 842 12.09 3.18 -4.81
N GLN A 843 10.92 3.77 -5.07
CA GLN A 843 10.58 4.32 -6.37
C GLN A 843 11.25 5.68 -6.52
N GLY A 844 12.22 5.77 -7.45
CA GLY A 844 13.16 6.89 -7.54
C GLY A 844 12.53 8.28 -7.73
N ASP A 845 13.18 9.29 -7.13
CA ASP A 845 12.77 10.69 -7.09
C ASP A 845 11.36 10.95 -6.55
N ILE A 846 10.35 11.06 -7.41
CA ILE A 846 8.97 11.48 -7.08
C ILE A 846 7.98 10.60 -7.85
N TRP A 847 7.15 9.85 -7.12
CA TRP A 847 6.12 8.97 -7.69
C TRP A 847 4.94 9.77 -8.25
N MET A 848 4.47 10.79 -7.51
CA MET A 848 3.40 11.70 -7.95
C MET A 848 3.71 13.16 -7.57
N SER A 849 3.52 14.07 -8.53
CA SER A 849 3.78 15.50 -8.34
C SER A 849 2.63 16.21 -7.61
N GLY A 850 2.98 17.03 -6.62
CA GLY A 850 2.03 17.66 -5.71
C GLY A 850 1.15 18.74 -6.34
N VAL A 851 -0.14 18.44 -6.48
CA VAL A 851 -1.13 19.39 -7.00
C VAL A 851 -1.71 20.30 -5.91
N GLU A 852 -1.65 19.88 -4.65
CA GLU A 852 -2.16 20.54 -3.43
C GLU A 852 -1.20 20.23 -2.25
N ARG A 853 -1.37 20.81 -1.06
CA ARG A 853 -0.50 20.61 0.11
C ARG A 853 -0.68 19.21 0.75
N GLY A 854 0.36 18.70 1.43
CA GLY A 854 0.37 17.35 2.02
C GLY A 854 -0.80 17.02 2.96
N ALA A 855 -1.18 17.97 3.82
CA ALA A 855 -2.27 17.81 4.79
C ALA A 855 -3.69 17.88 4.19
N ASN A 856 -3.82 17.88 2.87
CA ASN A 856 -5.08 17.84 2.13
C ASN A 856 -5.16 16.60 1.19
N ILE A 857 -4.21 15.65 1.29
CA ILE A 857 -4.04 14.51 0.37
C ILE A 857 -4.34 13.17 1.06
N HIS A 858 -5.13 12.35 0.37
CA HIS A 858 -5.62 11.03 0.77
C HIS A 858 -5.34 10.01 -0.36
N PHE A 859 -5.35 8.72 -0.04
CA PHE A 859 -5.04 7.64 -0.98
C PHE A 859 -6.13 6.53 -1.01
N PRO A 860 -7.39 6.87 -1.37
CA PRO A 860 -8.51 5.93 -1.45
C PRO A 860 -8.55 5.15 -2.77
N LYS A 861 -9.16 3.97 -2.78
CA LYS A 861 -9.42 3.16 -3.99
C LYS A 861 -10.78 3.55 -4.60
N LEU A 862 -10.87 4.70 -5.27
CA LEU A 862 -12.12 5.25 -5.82
C LEU A 862 -12.47 4.77 -7.24
N SER A 863 -11.56 4.03 -7.89
CA SER A 863 -11.76 3.36 -9.18
C SER A 863 -11.72 1.83 -9.04
N THR A 864 -12.04 1.12 -10.12
CA THR A 864 -11.98 -0.36 -10.16
C THR A 864 -10.59 -0.90 -10.51
N SER A 865 -9.52 -0.11 -10.35
CA SER A 865 -8.15 -0.52 -10.67
C SER A 865 -7.50 -1.42 -9.60
N ALA A 866 -8.16 -1.59 -8.45
CA ALA A 866 -7.63 -2.10 -7.19
C ALA A 866 -6.50 -1.26 -6.56
N ARG A 867 -6.07 -0.15 -7.19
CA ARG A 867 -5.02 0.75 -6.71
C ARG A 867 -5.61 1.92 -5.92
N ALA A 868 -4.83 2.45 -5.00
CA ALA A 868 -5.08 3.72 -4.36
C ALA A 868 -4.85 4.88 -5.34
N ASP A 869 -5.89 5.68 -5.54
CA ASP A 869 -5.89 6.89 -6.35
C ASP A 869 -5.28 8.07 -5.56
N TYR A 870 -4.63 9.01 -6.24
CA TYR A 870 -4.24 10.27 -5.58
C TYR A 870 -5.49 11.15 -5.46
N HIS A 871 -5.92 11.45 -4.24
CA HIS A 871 -7.13 12.22 -3.96
C HIS A 871 -6.81 13.45 -3.11
N TRP A 872 -7.38 14.60 -3.41
CA TRP A 872 -7.23 15.79 -2.56
C TRP A 872 -8.57 16.44 -2.23
N VAL A 873 -8.74 16.76 -0.95
CA VAL A 873 -9.95 17.37 -0.37
C VAL A 873 -9.68 18.84 -0.10
N HIS A 874 -10.60 19.71 -0.53
CA HIS A 874 -10.57 21.14 -0.24
C HIS A 874 -11.18 21.40 1.15
N PRO A 875 -10.39 21.80 2.16
CA PRO A 875 -10.84 21.66 3.54
C PRO A 875 -12.01 22.58 3.91
N GLN A 876 -12.07 23.80 3.33
CA GLN A 876 -13.12 24.79 3.63
C GLN A 876 -14.54 24.34 3.22
N ASP A 877 -14.70 23.62 2.10
CA ASP A 877 -16.01 23.28 1.52
C ASP A 877 -16.28 21.77 1.36
N GLY A 878 -15.27 20.91 1.55
CA GLY A 878 -15.38 19.45 1.39
C GLY A 878 -15.54 19.01 -0.07
N THR A 879 -15.26 19.89 -1.04
CA THR A 879 -15.15 19.50 -2.46
C THR A 879 -13.83 18.78 -2.69
N ALA A 880 -13.80 17.77 -3.54
CA ALA A 880 -12.60 16.95 -3.71
C ALA A 880 -12.42 16.44 -5.13
N TRP A 881 -11.16 16.24 -5.52
CA TRP A 881 -10.76 15.82 -6.85
C TRP A 881 -9.83 14.61 -6.80
N THR A 882 -10.13 13.62 -7.64
CA THR A 882 -9.32 12.41 -7.80
C THR A 882 -8.50 12.47 -9.09
N TYR A 883 -7.24 12.08 -8.96
CA TYR A 883 -6.35 11.68 -10.04
C TYR A 883 -6.29 10.15 -9.98
N PHE A 884 -7.02 9.50 -10.88
CA PHE A 884 -7.19 8.06 -10.83
C PHE A 884 -5.89 7.35 -11.19
N ASN A 885 -5.45 6.48 -10.29
CA ASN A 885 -4.32 5.57 -10.45
C ASN A 885 -4.85 4.33 -11.16
N GLU A 886 -5.10 4.48 -12.45
CA GLU A 886 -5.63 3.38 -13.24
C GLU A 886 -4.53 2.34 -13.49
N ALA A 887 -4.91 1.07 -13.55
CA ALA A 887 -4.03 0.06 -14.13
C ALA A 887 -3.78 0.41 -15.61
N CYS A 888 -2.71 -0.15 -16.20
CA CYS A 888 -2.57 -0.19 -17.66
C CYS A 888 -3.90 -0.56 -18.30
N GLY A 889 -4.39 0.26 -19.22
CA GLY A 889 -5.69 0.05 -19.86
C GLY A 889 -5.71 -1.34 -20.49
N THR A 890 -6.46 -2.27 -19.91
CA THR A 890 -6.30 -3.71 -20.16
C THR A 890 -6.60 -4.04 -21.63
N GLY A 891 -5.66 -4.60 -22.39
CA GLY A 891 -5.65 -4.56 -23.86
C GLY A 891 -6.87 -5.12 -24.60
N ASP A 892 -7.21 -4.53 -25.76
CA ASP A 892 -8.24 -5.04 -26.66
C ASP A 892 -7.95 -6.46 -27.21
N GLY A 893 -6.72 -6.95 -27.04
CA GLY A 893 -6.29 -8.30 -27.42
C GLY A 893 -6.14 -8.50 -28.93
N ASN A 894 -6.08 -7.43 -29.74
CA ASN A 894 -6.04 -7.52 -31.21
C ASN A 894 -4.75 -6.98 -31.85
N ALA A 895 -3.80 -6.47 -31.07
CA ALA A 895 -2.51 -5.97 -31.55
C ALA A 895 -1.31 -6.68 -30.92
N GLY A 896 -0.27 -6.92 -31.73
CA GLY A 896 1.08 -7.22 -31.25
C GLY A 896 1.76 -5.95 -30.76
N GLY A 897 2.62 -6.09 -29.75
CA GLY A 897 3.41 -5.00 -29.20
C GLY A 897 4.48 -4.49 -30.18
N PRO A 898 5.07 -3.31 -29.91
CA PRO A 898 5.96 -2.63 -30.83
C PRO A 898 7.21 -3.46 -31.20
N ASP A 899 7.59 -3.42 -32.48
CA ASP A 899 8.81 -4.03 -32.99
C ASP A 899 9.95 -3.01 -33.11
N ASP A 900 11.15 -3.39 -32.66
CA ASP A 900 12.37 -2.57 -32.71
C ASP A 900 12.93 -2.30 -34.13
N GLY A 901 12.30 -2.86 -35.17
CA GLY A 901 12.69 -2.64 -36.55
C GLY A 901 12.15 -3.67 -37.54
N THR A 902 13.00 -4.11 -38.46
CA THR A 902 12.66 -5.17 -39.42
C THR A 902 12.83 -6.54 -38.78
N ILE A 903 11.74 -7.29 -38.63
CA ILE A 903 11.75 -8.68 -38.18
C ILE A 903 12.76 -9.49 -39.02
N SER A 904 13.67 -10.18 -38.34
CA SER A 904 14.69 -11.05 -38.92
C SER A 904 14.92 -12.24 -38.00
N ASP A 905 15.52 -13.31 -38.54
CA ASP A 905 15.96 -14.45 -37.75
C ASP A 905 16.97 -13.99 -36.67
N PRO A 906 16.70 -14.18 -35.36
CA PRO A 906 17.70 -13.89 -34.32
C PRO A 906 18.89 -14.84 -34.37
N GLY A 907 18.75 -16.02 -34.99
CA GLY A 907 19.83 -17.01 -35.15
C GLY A 907 20.12 -17.83 -33.89
N LEU A 908 19.09 -18.11 -33.07
CA LEU A 908 19.24 -18.82 -31.79
C LEU A 908 20.02 -20.15 -31.93
N PRO A 909 20.82 -20.53 -30.92
CA PRO A 909 21.57 -21.77 -30.94
C PRO A 909 20.62 -22.98 -30.86
N THR A 910 20.90 -24.03 -31.62
CA THR A 910 20.06 -25.24 -31.63
C THR A 910 20.13 -25.96 -30.27
N ASP A 911 18.98 -26.09 -29.62
CA ASP A 911 18.79 -26.88 -28.41
C ASP A 911 19.11 -28.38 -28.69
N PRO A 912 19.98 -29.04 -27.92
CA PRO A 912 20.25 -30.47 -28.05
C PRO A 912 19.04 -31.38 -27.81
N ALA A 913 17.92 -30.86 -27.30
CA ALA A 913 16.64 -31.55 -27.18
C ALA A 913 15.64 -31.27 -28.34
N ASP A 914 15.99 -30.42 -29.32
CA ASP A 914 15.26 -30.27 -30.59
C ASP A 914 15.66 -31.43 -31.51
N ASP A 915 14.86 -32.51 -31.50
CA ASP A 915 15.14 -33.76 -32.23
C ASP A 915 14.96 -33.62 -33.76
N GLY A 916 14.24 -32.58 -34.20
CA GLY A 916 14.22 -32.11 -35.59
C GLY A 916 13.38 -32.92 -36.57
N ASP A 917 12.65 -33.94 -36.09
CA ASP A 917 11.71 -34.75 -36.89
C ASP A 917 10.25 -34.36 -36.58
N ASP A 918 9.71 -33.44 -37.38
CA ASP A 918 8.32 -32.95 -37.37
C ASP A 918 7.31 -34.02 -37.88
N ASP A 919 7.46 -35.30 -37.47
CA ASP A 919 6.50 -36.38 -37.77
C ASP A 919 6.64 -37.69 -36.93
N SER A 920 6.95 -37.65 -35.62
CA SER A 920 6.61 -38.79 -34.72
C SER A 920 6.59 -38.50 -33.22
N GLY A 921 5.45 -38.74 -32.57
CA GLY A 921 5.35 -38.72 -31.10
C GLY A 921 5.66 -40.07 -30.46
N ASP A 922 6.94 -40.37 -30.17
CA ASP A 922 7.33 -41.37 -29.15
C ASP A 922 8.85 -41.34 -28.79
N THR A 923 9.32 -40.43 -27.90
CA THR A 923 10.62 -40.62 -27.18
C THR A 923 10.76 -39.82 -25.87
N LEU A 924 10.42 -40.42 -24.72
CA LEU A 924 10.84 -39.93 -23.39
C LEU A 924 12.07 -40.71 -22.87
N CYS A 925 13.25 -40.52 -23.50
CA CYS A 925 14.52 -41.11 -23.06
C CYS A 925 15.76 -40.38 -23.61
N SER A 926 16.20 -39.30 -22.96
CA SER A 926 17.38 -38.51 -23.35
C SER A 926 18.33 -38.20 -22.18
N ARG A 927 18.77 -39.24 -21.45
CA ARG A 927 19.92 -39.16 -20.52
C ARG A 927 21.02 -40.14 -20.91
N SER A 928 22.25 -39.62 -21.02
CA SER A 928 23.42 -40.35 -21.55
C SER A 928 23.97 -41.45 -20.63
N ASP A 929 23.47 -41.49 -19.39
CA ASP A 929 23.80 -42.39 -18.29
C ASP A 929 22.85 -43.60 -18.17
N GLY A 930 21.75 -43.65 -18.94
CA GLY A 930 20.96 -44.87 -19.15
C GLY A 930 20.10 -45.34 -17.97
N VAL A 931 19.81 -44.47 -17.00
CA VAL A 931 18.97 -44.77 -15.83
C VAL A 931 17.60 -44.08 -15.97
N CYS A 932 16.53 -44.87 -16.08
CA CYS A 932 15.16 -44.38 -15.94
C CYS A 932 14.69 -44.53 -14.48
N PRO A 933 14.36 -43.45 -13.76
CA PRO A 933 13.68 -43.55 -12.47
C PRO A 933 12.25 -44.05 -12.68
N VAL A 934 11.93 -45.25 -12.19
CA VAL A 934 10.54 -45.70 -12.09
C VAL A 934 9.90 -44.99 -10.89
N PRO A 935 8.79 -44.24 -11.04
CA PRO A 935 8.19 -43.51 -9.93
C PRO A 935 7.83 -44.43 -8.76
N ALA A 936 8.11 -44.00 -7.53
CA ALA A 936 7.90 -44.81 -6.33
C ALA A 936 6.44 -45.30 -6.18
N ALA A 937 5.47 -44.53 -6.67
CA ALA A 937 4.06 -44.91 -6.74
C ALA A 937 3.80 -46.14 -7.63
N VAL A 938 4.55 -46.32 -8.72
CA VAL A 938 4.42 -47.49 -9.62
C VAL A 938 4.98 -48.74 -8.97
N LEU A 939 6.12 -48.63 -8.27
CA LEU A 939 6.69 -49.70 -7.44
C LEU A 939 5.77 -50.08 -6.27
N ALA A 940 5.14 -49.10 -5.61
CA ALA A 940 4.15 -49.33 -4.57
C ALA A 940 2.88 -50.03 -5.11
N ALA A 941 2.37 -49.61 -6.27
CA ALA A 941 1.24 -50.25 -6.93
C ALA A 941 1.55 -51.72 -7.30
N ALA A 942 2.68 -51.97 -7.97
CA ALA A 942 3.10 -53.31 -8.38
C ALA A 942 3.28 -54.26 -7.19
N SER A 943 3.97 -53.81 -6.13
CA SER A 943 4.19 -54.62 -4.92
C SER A 943 2.92 -54.85 -4.09
N SER A 944 1.95 -53.93 -4.13
CA SER A 944 0.63 -54.13 -3.49
C SER A 944 -0.23 -55.19 -4.19
N LEU A 945 -0.09 -55.31 -5.52
CA LEU A 945 -0.85 -56.26 -6.34
C LEU A 945 -0.20 -57.65 -6.39
N TRP A 946 1.14 -57.73 -6.33
CA TRP A 946 1.93 -58.97 -6.44
C TRP A 946 2.92 -59.13 -5.27
N PRO A 947 2.43 -59.35 -4.02
CA PRO A 947 3.30 -59.47 -2.85
C PRO A 947 4.18 -60.73 -2.90
N GLY A 948 5.50 -60.53 -2.91
CA GLY A 948 6.51 -61.61 -2.90
C GLY A 948 7.37 -61.73 -4.17
N VAL A 949 7.24 -60.80 -5.12
CA VAL A 949 8.21 -60.63 -6.22
C VAL A 949 9.26 -59.61 -5.80
N ASP A 950 10.54 -59.94 -5.99
CA ASP A 950 11.69 -59.05 -5.78
C ASP A 950 11.92 -58.25 -7.08
N TRP A 951 11.82 -56.93 -7.02
CA TRP A 951 11.84 -56.04 -8.20
C TRP A 951 13.17 -55.28 -8.31
N ASP A 952 14.27 -56.03 -8.47
CA ASP A 952 15.62 -55.50 -8.73
C ASP A 952 16.04 -55.87 -10.16
N VAL A 953 15.95 -54.93 -11.10
CA VAL A 953 16.04 -55.21 -12.55
C VAL A 953 16.84 -54.13 -13.30
N THR A 954 18.11 -54.42 -13.60
CA THR A 954 18.82 -53.79 -14.72
C THR A 954 18.29 -54.33 -16.05
N ALA A 955 18.09 -53.47 -17.05
CA ALA A 955 17.30 -53.80 -18.23
C ALA A 955 17.97 -54.77 -19.23
N GLU A 956 17.47 -56.02 -19.33
CA GLU A 956 17.50 -56.87 -20.55
C GLU A 956 16.65 -58.16 -20.36
N SER A 957 15.30 -58.14 -20.58
CA SER A 957 14.50 -59.37 -20.92
C SER A 957 12.98 -59.22 -21.16
N CYS A 958 12.34 -58.05 -21.03
CA CYS A 958 10.87 -57.99 -20.82
C CYS A 958 10.02 -57.45 -22.00
N LEU A 959 9.83 -58.23 -23.08
CA LEU A 959 8.78 -57.95 -24.09
C LEU A 959 8.02 -59.16 -24.67
N GLU A 960 8.60 -60.36 -24.79
CA GLU A 960 7.89 -61.49 -25.42
C GLU A 960 6.73 -62.13 -24.61
N PRO A 961 6.73 -62.23 -23.26
CA PRO A 961 5.66 -62.94 -22.55
C PRO A 961 4.27 -62.29 -22.65
N MET A 962 4.20 -60.95 -22.66
CA MET A 962 2.95 -60.22 -22.47
C MET A 962 1.98 -60.32 -23.66
N PHE A 963 2.50 -60.57 -24.86
CA PHE A 963 1.66 -60.76 -26.06
C PHE A 963 0.83 -62.06 -26.05
N SER A 964 1.20 -63.07 -25.26
CA SER A 964 0.45 -64.32 -25.11
C SER A 964 -0.92 -64.10 -24.45
N ASP A 965 -0.91 -63.48 -23.27
CA ASP A 965 -2.09 -63.46 -22.40
C ASP A 965 -3.11 -62.39 -22.82
N LEU A 966 -2.68 -61.32 -23.49
CA LEU A 966 -3.58 -60.30 -24.02
C LEU A 966 -4.53 -60.88 -25.09
N VAL A 967 -4.01 -61.73 -25.98
CA VAL A 967 -4.81 -62.42 -27.02
C VAL A 967 -5.78 -63.42 -26.37
N ALA A 968 -5.31 -64.22 -25.40
CA ALA A 968 -6.15 -65.18 -24.68
C ALA A 968 -7.30 -64.51 -23.89
N THR A 969 -7.06 -63.31 -23.36
CA THR A 969 -8.06 -62.52 -22.63
C THR A 969 -9.11 -61.95 -23.58
N HIS A 970 -8.71 -61.46 -24.75
CA HIS A 970 -9.63 -60.89 -25.74
C HIS A 970 -10.62 -61.94 -26.29
N SER A 971 -10.19 -63.18 -26.53
CA SER A 971 -11.09 -64.25 -26.98
C SER A 971 -12.19 -64.59 -25.96
N ARG A 972 -11.90 -64.54 -24.66
CA ARG A 972 -12.89 -64.79 -23.59
C ARG A 972 -13.95 -63.70 -23.48
N ALA A 973 -13.59 -62.44 -23.70
CA ALA A 973 -14.55 -61.34 -23.68
C ALA A 973 -15.62 -61.49 -24.79
N VAL A 974 -15.19 -61.94 -25.98
CA VAL A 974 -16.08 -62.15 -27.14
C VAL A 974 -17.05 -63.33 -26.93
N GLU A 975 -16.63 -64.40 -26.24
CA GLU A 975 -17.54 -65.50 -25.87
C GLU A 975 -18.58 -65.07 -24.83
N MET A 976 -18.18 -64.28 -23.81
CA MET A 976 -19.13 -63.76 -22.82
C MET A 976 -20.19 -62.84 -23.45
N PHE A 977 -19.81 -61.99 -24.41
CA PHE A 977 -20.77 -61.11 -25.09
C PHE A 977 -21.82 -61.89 -25.90
N ARG A 978 -21.41 -63.01 -26.52
CA ARG A 978 -22.28 -63.92 -27.28
C ARG A 978 -23.22 -64.76 -26.41
N ALA A 979 -22.98 -64.87 -25.11
CA ALA A 979 -23.87 -65.56 -24.18
C ALA A 979 -25.06 -64.70 -23.70
N THR A 980 -24.97 -63.36 -23.82
CA THR A 980 -25.97 -62.42 -23.27
C THR A 980 -27.00 -61.95 -24.31
N ALA A 981 -26.64 -61.95 -25.60
CA ALA A 981 -27.53 -61.59 -26.71
C ALA A 981 -28.06 -62.84 -27.42
N GLY A 982 -29.25 -63.30 -27.02
CA GLY A 982 -29.82 -64.58 -27.47
C GLY A 982 -30.44 -64.57 -28.87
N GLU A 983 -29.61 -64.55 -29.92
CA GLU A 983 -30.03 -64.77 -31.32
C GLU A 983 -29.25 -65.93 -31.99
N THR A 984 -29.75 -66.44 -33.12
CA THR A 984 -29.35 -67.75 -33.68
C THR A 984 -28.97 -67.72 -35.17
N ALA A 985 -27.89 -68.43 -35.52
CA ALA A 985 -27.36 -68.66 -36.88
C ALA A 985 -26.78 -67.40 -37.58
N ASP A 986 -25.95 -67.50 -38.61
CA ASP A 986 -25.58 -68.67 -39.44
C ASP A 986 -24.06 -68.72 -39.73
N THR A 987 -23.56 -69.89 -40.15
CA THR A 987 -22.12 -70.16 -40.36
C THR A 987 -21.73 -70.27 -41.83
N SER A 988 -21.01 -69.28 -42.37
CA SER A 988 -20.19 -69.46 -43.58
C SER A 988 -19.07 -68.41 -43.73
N SER A 989 -18.02 -68.78 -44.47
CA SER A 989 -16.83 -67.97 -44.88
C SER A 989 -15.56 -67.97 -44.01
N ASP A 990 -15.47 -68.76 -42.93
CA ASP A 990 -14.19 -68.98 -42.23
C ASP A 990 -13.30 -69.99 -42.97
N THR A 991 -12.54 -69.51 -43.98
CA THR A 991 -11.41 -70.23 -44.62
C THR A 991 -10.66 -69.32 -45.61
N ASN A 992 -9.76 -68.44 -45.14
CA ASN A 992 -8.63 -67.89 -45.93
C ASN A 992 -7.59 -67.03 -45.13
N LEU A 993 -7.68 -66.93 -43.79
CA LEU A 993 -6.78 -66.11 -42.96
C LEU A 993 -5.60 -66.90 -42.35
N GLN A 994 -4.79 -67.57 -43.18
CA GLN A 994 -3.53 -68.20 -42.74
C GLN A 994 -2.29 -67.93 -43.62
N THR A 995 -2.40 -67.14 -44.70
CA THR A 995 -1.25 -66.82 -45.59
C THR A 995 -1.26 -65.38 -46.09
N ALA A 996 -1.09 -64.40 -45.20
CA ALA A 996 -0.93 -62.97 -45.58
C ALA A 996 -0.23 -62.06 -44.54
N PHE A 997 0.62 -62.58 -43.64
CA PHE A 997 1.38 -61.74 -42.70
C PHE A 997 2.87 -62.11 -42.63
N SER A 998 3.65 -61.53 -43.54
CA SER A 998 5.10 -61.49 -43.48
C SER A 998 5.62 -60.21 -44.14
N THR A 999 6.14 -59.28 -43.32
CA THR A 999 6.88 -58.04 -43.70
C THR A 999 6.17 -57.00 -44.58
N THR A 1000 6.29 -55.73 -44.15
CA THR A 1000 5.89 -54.47 -44.83
C THR A 1000 4.38 -54.22 -45.04
N GLY A 1001 3.91 -53.04 -44.62
CA GLY A 1001 2.65 -52.46 -45.11
C GLY A 1001 1.48 -52.29 -44.12
N PHE A 1002 1.68 -51.75 -42.92
CA PHE A 1002 0.59 -51.46 -41.97
C PHE A 1002 0.19 -49.97 -41.85
N ASN A 1003 0.34 -49.17 -42.91
CA ASN A 1003 -0.06 -47.75 -42.88
C ASN A 1003 -0.87 -47.29 -44.12
N ARG A 1004 -1.67 -48.21 -44.72
CA ARG A 1004 -2.59 -47.92 -45.85
C ARG A 1004 -3.91 -48.70 -45.81
N TYR A 1005 -4.40 -49.09 -44.63
CA TYR A 1005 -5.69 -49.80 -44.51
C TYR A 1005 -6.70 -49.21 -43.50
N PHE A 1006 -6.30 -48.21 -42.70
CA PHE A 1006 -7.23 -47.55 -41.75
C PHE A 1006 -7.90 -46.29 -42.31
N VAL A 1007 -7.24 -45.57 -43.23
CA VAL A 1007 -7.71 -44.29 -43.82
C VAL A 1007 -8.73 -44.51 -44.97
N ALA A 1008 -9.64 -45.47 -44.82
CA ALA A 1008 -10.55 -45.87 -45.90
C ALA A 1008 -11.95 -46.36 -45.46
N HIS A 1009 -12.25 -46.48 -44.15
CA HIS A 1009 -13.50 -47.10 -43.67
C HIS A 1009 -14.22 -46.39 -42.50
N THR A 1010 -13.76 -45.22 -42.05
CA THR A 1010 -14.47 -44.41 -41.03
C THR A 1010 -15.57 -43.50 -41.62
N GLY A 1011 -15.51 -43.18 -42.91
CA GLY A 1011 -16.45 -42.28 -43.60
C GLY A 1011 -17.88 -42.83 -43.84
N TRP A 1012 -18.40 -43.67 -42.95
CA TRP A 1012 -19.76 -44.23 -43.05
C TRP A 1012 -20.45 -44.48 -41.70
N LEU A 1013 -20.13 -43.70 -40.66
CA LEU A 1013 -20.82 -43.75 -39.35
C LEU A 1013 -21.34 -42.39 -38.82
N GLU A 1014 -20.83 -41.26 -39.31
CA GLU A 1014 -21.20 -39.94 -38.77
C GLU A 1014 -22.55 -39.38 -39.29
N THR A 1015 -23.08 -39.90 -40.40
CA THR A 1015 -24.21 -39.26 -41.11
C THR A 1015 -25.61 -39.63 -40.57
N GLU A 1016 -25.76 -40.61 -39.68
CA GLU A 1016 -27.07 -40.98 -39.10
C GLU A 1016 -27.28 -40.53 -37.64
N MET A 1017 -26.24 -40.11 -36.90
CA MET A 1017 -26.40 -39.76 -35.48
C MET A 1017 -27.00 -38.35 -35.22
N TRP A 1018 -27.09 -37.48 -36.22
CA TRP A 1018 -27.55 -36.09 -36.04
C TRP A 1018 -29.09 -35.92 -35.91
N ASN A 1019 -29.91 -36.90 -36.29
CA ASN A 1019 -31.35 -36.69 -36.55
C ASN A 1019 -32.35 -37.44 -35.64
N ALA A 1020 -31.92 -37.99 -34.49
CA ALA A 1020 -32.76 -38.91 -33.70
C ALA A 1020 -32.90 -38.65 -32.18
N GLN A 1021 -32.65 -37.43 -31.68
CA GLN A 1021 -32.98 -37.07 -30.28
C GLN A 1021 -33.89 -35.84 -30.15
N SER A 1022 -35.21 -36.09 -30.08
CA SER A 1022 -36.11 -35.23 -29.31
C SER A 1022 -37.15 -36.06 -28.57
N ARG A 1023 -37.42 -35.71 -27.30
CA ARG A 1023 -38.44 -36.32 -26.41
C ARG A 1023 -38.24 -37.80 -26.05
N LYS A 1024 -37.39 -38.07 -25.04
CA LYS A 1024 -37.76 -38.78 -23.78
C LYS A 1024 -36.52 -39.05 -22.89
N PHE A 1025 -36.15 -38.09 -22.05
CA PHE A 1025 -35.31 -38.35 -20.86
C PHE A 1025 -35.86 -37.58 -19.66
N ALA A 1026 -36.86 -38.19 -19.03
CA ALA A 1026 -37.32 -37.90 -17.68
C ALA A 1026 -37.63 -39.25 -17.02
N SER A 1027 -37.50 -39.36 -15.69
CA SER A 1027 -37.68 -40.58 -14.87
C SER A 1027 -36.53 -41.61 -14.80
N THR A 1028 -35.26 -41.22 -15.05
CA THR A 1028 -34.10 -42.10 -14.75
C THR A 1028 -32.96 -41.43 -13.96
N LEU A 1029 -33.18 -40.27 -13.31
CA LEU A 1029 -32.17 -39.63 -12.45
C LEU A 1029 -32.43 -39.83 -10.94
N ASP A 1030 -33.60 -40.37 -10.58
CA ASP A 1030 -34.11 -40.42 -9.20
C ASP A 1030 -33.78 -41.74 -8.46
N TRP A 1031 -32.86 -42.54 -9.01
CA TRP A 1031 -32.44 -43.83 -8.43
C TRP A 1031 -30.95 -43.86 -8.03
N VAL A 1032 -30.11 -42.99 -8.61
CA VAL A 1032 -28.67 -42.91 -8.30
C VAL A 1032 -28.42 -42.08 -7.02
N ARG A 1033 -29.22 -41.04 -6.77
CA ARG A 1033 -29.08 -40.15 -5.60
C ARG A 1033 -29.33 -40.85 -4.25
N THR A 1034 -29.98 -42.01 -4.24
CA THR A 1034 -30.27 -42.77 -3.00
C THR A 1034 -29.17 -43.79 -2.65
N LEU A 1035 -28.34 -44.20 -3.62
CA LEU A 1035 -27.33 -45.25 -3.40
C LEU A 1035 -26.03 -44.73 -2.77
N LEU A 1036 -25.68 -43.47 -3.02
CA LEU A 1036 -24.46 -42.83 -2.50
C LEU A 1036 -24.56 -42.39 -1.02
N TYR A 1037 -25.73 -42.52 -0.38
CA TYR A 1037 -25.93 -42.08 1.01
C TYR A 1037 -25.76 -43.17 2.08
N GLU A 1038 -25.53 -44.44 1.70
CA GLU A 1038 -25.29 -45.55 2.65
C GLU A 1038 -23.87 -46.17 2.59
N MET A 1039 -23.08 -45.90 1.55
CA MET A 1039 -21.75 -46.54 1.35
C MET A 1039 -20.56 -45.81 2.01
N HIS A 1040 -20.77 -45.16 3.15
CA HIS A 1040 -19.65 -44.70 4.01
C HIS A 1040 -19.79 -45.14 5.48
N LEU A 1041 -20.39 -46.31 5.72
CA LEU A 1041 -20.45 -46.95 7.04
C LEU A 1041 -20.07 -48.43 6.99
N ARG A 1042 -18.96 -48.78 7.68
CA ARG A 1042 -18.42 -50.12 8.02
C ARG A 1042 -17.47 -50.78 6.98
N TYR A 1043 -16.18 -50.85 7.33
CA TYR A 1043 -15.33 -52.07 7.39
C TYR A 1043 -13.97 -51.70 8.05
N THR A 1044 -13.93 -51.44 9.36
CA THR A 1044 -13.48 -52.37 10.44
C THR A 1044 -11.98 -52.72 10.47
N LEU A 1045 -11.32 -52.38 11.59
CA LEU A 1045 -9.99 -52.85 12.00
C LEU A 1045 -10.07 -53.65 13.31
N THR A 1046 -9.25 -54.71 13.45
CA THR A 1046 -9.12 -55.48 14.71
C THR A 1046 -7.75 -56.17 14.87
N SER A 1047 -6.95 -55.78 15.87
CA SER A 1047 -6.45 -56.67 16.98
C SER A 1047 -5.21 -56.15 17.75
N TYR A 1048 -5.42 -55.67 19.00
CA TYR A 1048 -4.78 -56.04 20.30
C TYR A 1048 -3.25 -56.35 20.47
N PRO A 1049 -2.67 -56.35 21.71
CA PRO A 1049 -3.08 -55.88 23.08
C PRO A 1049 -1.92 -55.13 23.86
N PRO A 1050 -1.78 -55.07 25.22
CA PRO A 1050 -2.71 -55.14 26.39
C PRO A 1050 -2.54 -54.02 27.50
N PHE A 1051 -3.38 -54.10 28.56
CA PHE A 1051 -3.22 -53.57 29.96
C PHE A 1051 -3.50 -52.06 30.25
N ARG A 1052 -4.14 -51.66 31.38
CA ARG A 1052 -4.82 -52.35 32.52
C ARG A 1052 -5.79 -51.39 33.29
N HIS A 1053 -6.97 -51.87 33.75
CA HIS A 1053 -7.92 -51.41 34.83
C HIS A 1053 -7.89 -49.96 35.43
N LYS A 1054 -8.99 -49.33 35.92
CA LYS A 1054 -10.24 -49.82 36.57
C LYS A 1054 -11.32 -48.69 36.74
N GLU A 1055 -12.60 -49.07 36.93
CA GLU A 1055 -13.69 -48.51 37.80
C GLU A 1055 -13.75 -46.99 38.21
N LEU A 1056 -14.90 -46.29 38.41
CA LEU A 1056 -16.36 -46.56 38.28
C LEU A 1056 -17.21 -45.26 38.49
N HIS A 1057 -18.51 -45.32 38.16
CA HIS A 1057 -19.66 -44.49 38.63
C HIS A 1057 -19.92 -43.02 38.18
N GLN A 1058 -21.14 -42.86 37.64
CA GLN A 1058 -22.01 -41.67 37.50
C GLN A 1058 -23.14 -41.74 38.57
N PRO A 1059 -24.20 -40.86 38.62
CA PRO A 1059 -24.39 -39.46 38.14
C PRO A 1059 -25.10 -38.54 39.20
N ALA A 1060 -25.43 -37.27 38.87
CA ALA A 1060 -26.70 -36.59 39.30
C ALA A 1060 -26.96 -35.19 38.67
N ILE A 1061 -28.25 -34.88 38.40
CA ILE A 1061 -28.91 -33.59 38.09
C ILE A 1061 -30.41 -33.73 38.55
N PRO A 1062 -31.37 -32.78 38.45
CA PRO A 1062 -31.36 -31.33 38.13
C PRO A 1062 -32.33 -30.39 38.94
N THR A 1063 -32.14 -29.06 38.78
CA THR A 1063 -33.15 -27.95 38.76
C THR A 1063 -34.13 -27.68 39.93
N ARG A 1064 -34.26 -26.38 40.33
CA ARG A 1064 -35.40 -25.46 40.01
C ARG A 1064 -35.47 -24.22 40.94
N LEU A 1065 -35.68 -23.02 40.39
CA LEU A 1065 -36.86 -22.15 40.65
C LEU A 1065 -36.85 -20.84 39.82
N ARG A 1066 -37.96 -20.08 39.86
CA ARG A 1066 -38.24 -18.83 39.11
C ARG A 1066 -38.32 -17.62 40.07
N ARG A 1067 -37.95 -16.40 39.63
CA ARG A 1067 -38.93 -15.30 39.34
C ARG A 1067 -38.34 -13.89 39.01
N SER A 1068 -38.77 -13.36 37.87
CA SER A 1068 -39.33 -12.01 37.60
C SER A 1068 -38.54 -10.69 37.80
N ARG A 1069 -38.54 -9.93 36.68
CA ARG A 1069 -38.98 -8.52 36.49
C ARG A 1069 -37.98 -7.33 36.61
N THR A 1070 -37.83 -6.68 35.45
CA THR A 1070 -37.88 -5.22 35.16
C THR A 1070 -36.84 -4.25 35.74
N THR A 1071 -36.09 -3.64 34.81
CA THR A 1071 -35.71 -2.20 34.74
C THR A 1071 -35.05 -1.56 35.96
N ALA A 1072 -33.76 -1.26 35.82
CA ALA A 1072 -33.35 0.12 35.62
C ALA A 1072 -32.79 0.24 34.18
#